data_AF-A0A820MXH8-F1
#
_entry.id   AF-A0A820MXH8-F1
#
_cell.length_a   1.000
_cell.length_b   1.000
_cell.length_c   1.000
_cell.angle_alpha   90.00
_cell.angle_beta   90.00
_cell.angle_gamma   90.00
#
_symmetry.space_group_name_H-M   'P 1'
#
loop_
_entity.id
_entity.type
_entity.pdbx_description
1 polymer ?
#
loop_
_entity_poly.entity_id
_entity_poly.type
_entity_poly.pdbx_seq_one_letter_code
_entity_poly.pdbx_strand_id
1 'polypeptide(L)'
;MDQCIRFPVLTFASGSTNSMIGAAHLTGIQNGIVIDVGGTSTDIGVIVNGRPRHTHAKVYLVDDIRVNMSMPDVLSLPLGGGTIIHVDEEAKSVCVGPDSVGYQLITHGLAFGGQTITGTDVALAANLTSQIGHSTVHLPSFIIEQVLDHIINTISRGIDRMKTNQEPIPVILCGGGSILISPEQTFDGVTQMIRPPHFAVCNAVGAALCHVSATIESIVDLVPSSIDDGMQRKREIDRLTLQVQQQCERNGAHPNTVHLVDIEQVPLAYYPGGYKHRVLLTAIGQLDLSKMKGYHQQSTGQQLLPKVPVRKPQLSKPPTYMNMVNKQPMFDENGLWVIDPIDIEYIAYGVGILGCGGGGEPYHTKLSCLEMLNKSNGMIRVISPASLHPLLDLAAIVGFMGAPTVSYEQLPSGNECLLAISTVEEYLSRKVTSVFCGEMGGANGLRGLLVAASKQVPCVDCDNMGRAFPRLDQNLPFIRGQNVTPTCLCDVHGRAVLYTQETVQDAHELEETLRKECTKMGLRGGFCLPPLTGDQVQKYTVHHSLSLAWFLGKAKFSHHNNVIQAVAQAGHGQIVVADGKVVSVERNTGAGFARGHVIVDVEGRMLTIDFQNENLVARFEDNILASVPDLITLVEQDSGEPLSTETVKYGCRVSVLVLPASETMSTQEALKYVGPRAFGYDHDYIPPLHRDPVKSVWDVYYNKPSMSYSNSIMNDRAN
;
A
#
# COMPACT_ATOMS: atom_id res chain seq x y z
N MET A 1 28.74 11.36 -9.47
CA MET A 1 28.34 11.02 -10.86
C MET A 1 28.23 9.51 -11.04
N ASP A 2 29.25 8.73 -10.65
CA ASP A 2 29.23 7.25 -10.73
C ASP A 2 28.01 6.59 -10.07
N GLN A 3 27.59 7.10 -8.90
CA GLN A 3 26.40 6.61 -8.22
C GLN A 3 25.12 6.88 -9.02
N CYS A 4 24.99 8.05 -9.66
CA CYS A 4 23.85 8.38 -10.53
C CYS A 4 23.84 7.52 -11.81
N ILE A 5 25.01 7.14 -12.32
CA ILE A 5 25.13 6.23 -13.48
C ILE A 5 24.71 4.81 -13.08
N ARG A 6 25.09 4.36 -11.88
CA ARG A 6 24.72 3.03 -11.36
C ARG A 6 23.26 2.94 -10.92
N PHE A 7 22.72 4.01 -10.35
CA PHE A 7 21.38 4.07 -9.77
C PHE A 7 20.64 5.33 -10.25
N PRO A 8 20.28 5.41 -11.54
CA PRO A 8 19.59 6.58 -12.09
C PRO A 8 18.24 6.86 -11.42
N VAL A 9 17.61 5.81 -10.86
CA VAL A 9 16.35 5.90 -10.13
C VAL A 9 16.41 6.81 -8.89
N LEU A 10 17.60 6.99 -8.30
CA LEU A 10 17.80 7.90 -7.17
C LEU A 10 17.75 9.39 -7.57
N THR A 11 17.58 9.70 -8.86
CA THR A 11 17.42 11.07 -9.36
C THR A 11 15.95 11.49 -9.52
N PHE A 12 15.01 10.58 -9.24
CA PHE A 12 13.58 10.90 -9.21
C PHE A 12 13.29 11.99 -8.19
N ALA A 13 12.39 12.92 -8.55
CA ALA A 13 12.04 14.09 -7.74
C ALA A 13 13.22 14.99 -7.32
N SER A 14 14.40 14.88 -7.95
CA SER A 14 15.56 15.71 -7.60
C SER A 14 15.29 17.22 -7.78
N GLY A 15 14.52 17.60 -8.80
CA GLY A 15 14.14 18.99 -9.05
C GLY A 15 13.37 19.63 -7.89
N SER A 16 12.28 18.99 -7.44
CA SER A 16 11.45 19.48 -6.34
C SER A 16 12.22 19.48 -5.01
N THR A 17 13.02 18.44 -4.76
CA THR A 17 13.91 18.34 -3.60
C THR A 17 14.91 19.50 -3.55
N ASN A 18 15.52 19.84 -4.68
CA ASN A 18 16.43 20.97 -4.78
C ASN A 18 15.68 22.29 -4.55
N SER A 19 14.50 22.47 -5.17
CA SER A 19 13.69 23.67 -4.94
C SER A 19 13.39 23.88 -3.46
N MET A 20 13.08 22.82 -2.71
CA MET A 20 12.86 22.88 -1.26
C MET A 20 14.11 23.31 -0.47
N ILE A 21 15.28 22.75 -0.81
CA ILE A 21 16.56 23.13 -0.19
C ILE A 21 16.87 24.61 -0.48
N GLY A 22 16.69 25.03 -1.73
CA GLY A 22 16.89 26.42 -2.14
C GLY A 22 15.92 27.38 -1.46
N ALA A 23 14.65 27.00 -1.35
CA ALA A 23 13.61 27.76 -0.65
C ALA A 23 13.95 27.97 0.83
N ALA A 24 14.34 26.88 1.52
CA ALA A 24 14.77 26.93 2.91
C ALA A 24 15.99 27.84 3.09
N HIS A 25 16.96 27.78 2.17
CA HIS A 25 18.15 28.63 2.21
C HIS A 25 17.82 30.11 2.00
N LEU A 26 17.02 30.43 0.98
CA LEU A 26 16.71 31.81 0.62
C LEU A 26 15.81 32.52 1.65
N THR A 27 15.00 31.76 2.38
CA THR A 27 14.10 32.31 3.41
C THR A 27 14.66 32.21 4.83
N GLY A 28 15.61 31.30 5.07
CA GLY A 28 16.06 30.93 6.40
C GLY A 28 15.08 30.05 7.19
N ILE A 29 13.93 29.69 6.61
CA ILE A 29 12.90 28.89 7.27
C ILE A 29 13.35 27.45 7.38
N GLN A 30 13.27 26.92 8.59
CA GLN A 30 13.65 25.54 8.89
C GLN A 30 12.46 24.57 8.79
N ASN A 31 11.26 25.01 9.16
CA ASN A 31 10.06 24.17 9.17
C ASN A 31 8.95 24.90 8.41
N GLY A 32 8.46 24.30 7.32
CA GLY A 32 7.60 24.98 6.35
C GLY A 32 7.06 24.05 5.28
N ILE A 33 6.03 24.50 4.57
CA ILE A 33 5.60 23.90 3.30
C ILE A 33 6.26 24.68 2.17
N VAL A 34 6.75 23.99 1.15
CA VAL A 34 7.26 24.61 -0.08
C VAL A 34 6.34 24.21 -1.21
N ILE A 35 5.88 25.20 -1.98
CA ILE A 35 5.06 25.04 -3.18
C ILE A 35 5.91 25.53 -4.35
N ASP A 36 6.46 24.60 -5.12
CA ASP A 36 7.24 24.88 -6.33
C ASP A 36 6.33 24.78 -7.55
N VAL A 37 5.94 25.93 -8.11
CA VAL A 37 5.05 26.00 -9.28
C VAL A 37 5.90 26.18 -10.53
N GLY A 38 5.89 25.16 -11.39
CA GLY A 38 6.55 25.15 -12.68
C GLY A 38 5.67 25.62 -13.84
N GLY A 39 6.07 25.27 -15.06
CA GLY A 39 5.28 25.50 -16.26
C GLY A 39 4.16 24.46 -16.48
N THR A 40 4.28 23.27 -15.90
CA THR A 40 3.35 22.15 -16.13
C THR A 40 2.74 21.63 -14.85
N SER A 41 3.52 21.55 -13.78
CA SER A 41 3.12 20.97 -12.50
C SER A 41 3.47 21.89 -11.33
N THR A 42 2.82 21.62 -10.21
CA THR A 42 3.10 22.22 -8.91
C THR A 42 3.51 21.11 -7.96
N ASP A 43 4.70 21.22 -7.39
CA ASP A 43 5.22 20.28 -6.41
C ASP A 43 5.12 20.88 -5.01
N ILE A 44 4.34 20.23 -4.13
CA ILE A 44 4.17 20.62 -2.73
C ILE A 44 4.95 19.64 -1.86
N GLY A 45 5.86 20.14 -1.03
CA GLY A 45 6.56 19.32 -0.04
C GLY A 45 6.75 20.04 1.28
N VAL A 46 7.20 19.29 2.28
CA VAL A 46 7.45 19.82 3.62
C VAL A 46 8.94 19.84 3.88
N ILE A 47 9.42 20.94 4.45
CA ILE A 47 10.77 21.03 5.02
C ILE A 47 10.70 20.91 6.53
N VAL A 48 11.61 20.12 7.10
CA VAL A 48 11.83 19.95 8.54
C VAL A 48 13.31 20.15 8.80
N ASN A 49 13.66 21.06 9.72
CA ASN A 49 15.06 21.45 9.99
C ASN A 49 15.86 21.80 8.72
N GLY A 50 15.22 22.53 7.80
CA GLY A 50 15.81 23.03 6.55
C GLY A 50 16.00 21.97 5.48
N ARG A 51 15.39 20.78 5.64
CA ARG A 51 15.53 19.65 4.70
C ARG A 51 14.18 19.10 4.28
N PRO A 52 14.06 18.60 3.04
CA PRO A 52 12.87 17.90 2.60
C PRO A 52 12.53 16.75 3.54
N ARG A 53 11.29 16.70 4.00
CA ARG A 53 10.74 15.59 4.77
C ARG A 53 10.80 14.33 3.91
N HIS A 54 11.39 13.28 4.44
CA HIS A 54 11.34 11.97 3.78
C HIS A 54 9.97 11.34 3.97
N THR A 55 9.52 10.62 2.95
CA THR A 55 8.31 9.81 3.05
C THR A 55 8.58 8.64 3.98
N HIS A 56 7.77 8.49 5.04
CA HIS A 56 7.80 7.29 5.89
C HIS A 56 7.13 6.06 5.21
N ALA A 57 6.66 6.18 3.95
CA ALA A 57 6.14 5.04 3.17
C ALA A 57 7.29 4.30 2.51
N LYS A 58 7.31 2.98 2.68
CA LYS A 58 8.13 2.07 1.89
C LYS A 58 7.55 1.80 0.50
N VAL A 59 6.53 2.54 0.05
CA VAL A 59 5.89 2.30 -1.24
C VAL A 59 5.45 3.63 -1.87
N TYR A 60 6.12 4.02 -2.95
CA TYR A 60 5.77 5.18 -3.78
C TYR A 60 5.25 4.72 -5.14
N LEU A 61 4.37 5.48 -5.79
CA LEU A 61 3.91 5.19 -7.15
C LEU A 61 4.71 5.98 -8.18
N VAL A 62 5.55 5.30 -8.97
CA VAL A 62 6.16 5.89 -10.18
C VAL A 62 5.44 5.31 -11.38
N ASP A 63 4.71 6.13 -12.13
CA ASP A 63 3.87 5.69 -13.27
C ASP A 63 2.99 4.47 -12.90
N ASP A 64 2.27 4.55 -11.79
CA ASP A 64 1.43 3.49 -11.20
C ASP A 64 2.17 2.25 -10.69
N ILE A 65 3.51 2.26 -10.72
CA ILE A 65 4.34 1.17 -10.18
C ILE A 65 4.74 1.51 -8.75
N ARG A 66 4.33 0.64 -7.83
CA ARG A 66 4.76 0.67 -6.42
C ARG A 66 6.25 0.34 -6.31
N VAL A 67 7.06 1.28 -5.81
CA VAL A 67 8.51 1.14 -5.58
C VAL A 67 8.86 1.28 -4.10
N ASN A 68 9.75 0.41 -3.62
CA ASN A 68 10.26 0.43 -2.24
C ASN A 68 11.59 1.18 -2.17
N MET A 69 11.51 2.52 -2.23
CA MET A 69 12.65 3.42 -2.08
C MET A 69 12.25 4.66 -1.28
N SER A 70 13.18 5.16 -0.47
CA SER A 70 12.99 6.41 0.26
C SER A 70 13.00 7.57 -0.72
N MET A 71 11.86 8.24 -0.85
CA MET A 71 11.73 9.47 -1.63
C MET A 71 11.25 10.63 -0.76
N PRO A 72 11.64 11.87 -1.10
CA PRO A 72 11.06 13.07 -0.50
C PRO A 72 9.53 13.04 -0.64
N ASP A 73 8.86 13.46 0.43
CA ASP A 73 7.40 13.51 0.48
C ASP A 73 6.92 14.72 -0.30
N VAL A 74 6.65 14.49 -1.59
CA VAL A 74 6.27 15.51 -2.56
C VAL A 74 4.94 15.13 -3.22
N LEU A 75 3.96 16.00 -3.09
CA LEU A 75 2.69 15.95 -3.80
C LEU A 75 2.81 16.77 -5.09
N SER A 76 2.73 16.12 -6.25
CA SER A 76 2.71 16.80 -7.55
C SER A 76 1.27 16.97 -8.04
N LEU A 77 0.92 18.20 -8.43
CA LEU A 77 -0.39 18.59 -8.92
C LEU A 77 -0.26 19.03 -10.40
N PRO A 78 -1.22 18.68 -11.28
CA PRO A 78 -1.18 19.04 -12.71
C PRO A 78 -1.59 20.52 -12.94
N LEU A 79 -0.89 21.43 -12.27
CA LEU A 79 -1.16 22.86 -12.26
C LEU A 79 0.16 23.63 -12.40
N GLY A 80 0.26 24.53 -13.35
CA GLY A 80 1.44 25.36 -13.56
C GLY A 80 1.15 26.55 -14.48
N GLY A 81 2.17 27.36 -14.76
CA GLY A 81 2.02 28.57 -15.57
C GLY A 81 1.51 28.30 -16.99
N GLY A 82 1.88 27.17 -17.58
CA GLY A 82 1.44 26.74 -18.90
C GLY A 82 0.28 25.76 -18.91
N THR A 83 -0.40 25.52 -17.78
CA THR A 83 -1.64 24.73 -17.77
C THR A 83 -2.68 25.41 -18.65
N ILE A 84 -3.33 24.63 -19.51
CA ILE A 84 -4.30 25.10 -20.49
C ILE A 84 -5.65 25.35 -19.79
N ILE A 85 -6.30 26.47 -20.13
CA ILE A 85 -7.64 26.80 -19.65
C ILE A 85 -8.63 26.54 -20.78
N HIS A 86 -9.48 25.53 -20.58
CA HIS A 86 -10.56 25.20 -21.51
C HIS A 86 -11.80 26.01 -21.12
N VAL A 87 -12.35 26.75 -22.09
CA VAL A 87 -13.48 27.65 -21.88
C VAL A 87 -14.67 27.14 -22.67
N ASP A 88 -15.79 26.95 -21.97
CA ASP A 88 -17.10 26.81 -22.60
C ASP A 88 -17.81 28.17 -22.53
N GLU A 89 -17.81 28.88 -23.65
CA GLU A 89 -18.42 30.21 -23.77
C GLU A 89 -19.96 30.16 -23.66
N GLU A 90 -20.60 29.06 -24.05
CA GLU A 90 -22.05 28.92 -23.98
C GLU A 90 -22.51 28.67 -22.54
N ALA A 91 -21.83 27.78 -21.82
CA ALA A 91 -22.11 27.45 -20.43
C ALA A 91 -21.49 28.45 -19.43
N LYS A 92 -20.61 29.36 -19.88
CA LYS A 92 -19.78 30.24 -19.05
C LYS A 92 -19.02 29.48 -17.96
N SER A 93 -18.49 28.31 -18.33
CA SER A 93 -17.75 27.44 -17.42
C SER A 93 -16.33 27.22 -17.91
N VAL A 94 -15.39 26.97 -16.99
CA VAL A 94 -14.01 26.67 -17.31
C VAL A 94 -13.55 25.33 -16.74
N CYS A 95 -12.66 24.66 -17.47
CA CYS A 95 -11.92 23.50 -16.99
C CYS A 95 -10.42 23.80 -17.05
N VAL A 96 -9.70 23.50 -15.98
CA VAL A 96 -8.27 23.80 -15.83
C VAL A 96 -7.47 22.51 -16.03
N GLY A 97 -6.68 22.45 -17.10
CA GLY A 97 -5.81 21.31 -17.42
C GLY A 97 -6.56 19.98 -17.60
N PRO A 98 -5.87 18.83 -17.38
CA PRO A 98 -4.50 18.67 -16.87
C PRO A 98 -3.40 18.92 -17.92
N ASP A 99 -3.78 19.15 -19.17
CA ASP A 99 -2.89 19.44 -20.28
C ASP A 99 -2.19 20.80 -20.11
N SER A 100 -0.95 20.86 -20.64
CA SER A 100 -0.06 22.00 -20.48
C SER A 100 0.79 22.18 -21.72
N VAL A 101 1.00 23.44 -22.12
CA VAL A 101 1.98 23.79 -23.16
C VAL A 101 3.43 23.72 -22.65
N GLY A 102 3.63 23.60 -21.34
CA GLY A 102 4.93 23.38 -20.70
C GLY A 102 6.04 24.31 -21.21
N TYR A 103 7.11 23.75 -21.76
CA TYR A 103 8.24 24.51 -22.30
C TYR A 103 7.87 25.40 -23.50
N GLN A 104 6.73 25.14 -24.15
CA GLN A 104 6.22 25.89 -25.29
C GLN A 104 5.35 27.09 -24.88
N LEU A 105 5.25 27.39 -23.57
CA LEU A 105 4.49 28.55 -23.05
C LEU A 105 4.84 29.85 -23.77
N ILE A 106 6.13 30.11 -23.99
CA ILE A 106 6.63 31.31 -24.68
C ILE A 106 6.22 31.42 -26.16
N THR A 107 5.64 30.37 -26.73
CA THR A 107 5.17 30.34 -28.13
C THR A 107 3.65 30.26 -28.24
N HIS A 108 2.99 29.58 -27.31
CA HIS A 108 1.55 29.29 -27.40
C HIS A 108 0.68 30.15 -26.47
N GLY A 109 1.22 30.66 -25.35
CA GLY A 109 0.47 31.49 -24.40
C GLY A 109 0.11 32.86 -24.97
N LEU A 110 -1.04 33.42 -24.57
CA LEU A 110 -1.52 34.72 -25.06
C LEU A 110 -0.55 35.87 -24.74
N ALA A 111 0.04 35.86 -23.54
CA ALA A 111 1.03 36.84 -23.09
C ALA A 111 2.26 36.94 -24.01
N PHE A 112 2.52 35.88 -24.79
CA PHE A 112 3.66 35.79 -25.71
C PHE A 112 3.26 35.86 -27.20
N GLY A 113 1.98 36.15 -27.48
CA GLY A 113 1.47 36.27 -28.86
C GLY A 113 0.95 34.96 -29.47
N GLY A 114 0.77 33.92 -28.66
CA GLY A 114 0.10 32.68 -29.06
C GLY A 114 -1.43 32.79 -29.01
N GLN A 115 -2.12 31.64 -29.06
CA GLN A 115 -3.59 31.56 -29.12
C GLN A 115 -4.22 30.78 -27.95
N THR A 116 -3.41 30.18 -27.08
CA THR A 116 -3.89 29.31 -26.01
C THR A 116 -3.97 30.08 -24.71
N ILE A 117 -5.12 30.06 -24.04
CA ILE A 117 -5.28 30.62 -22.69
C ILE A 117 -4.56 29.70 -21.71
N THR A 118 -3.64 30.27 -20.93
CA THR A 118 -2.83 29.55 -19.94
C THR A 118 -2.97 30.13 -18.53
N GLY A 119 -2.51 29.40 -17.51
CA GLY A 119 -2.45 29.92 -16.15
C GLY A 119 -1.70 31.26 -16.03
N THR A 120 -0.60 31.43 -16.76
CA THR A 120 0.17 32.69 -16.80
C THR A 120 -0.67 33.85 -17.34
N ASP A 121 -1.52 33.60 -18.33
CA ASP A 121 -2.43 34.60 -18.91
C ASP A 121 -3.48 35.04 -17.88
N VAL A 122 -4.03 34.10 -17.10
CA VAL A 122 -4.96 34.40 -16.01
C VAL A 122 -4.30 35.21 -14.90
N ALA A 123 -3.08 34.88 -14.49
CA ALA A 123 -2.36 35.66 -13.48
C ALA A 123 -2.06 37.10 -13.92
N LEU A 124 -1.77 37.31 -15.21
CA LEU A 124 -1.62 38.65 -15.78
C LEU A 124 -2.96 39.39 -15.81
N ALA A 125 -4.04 38.75 -16.28
CA ALA A 125 -5.37 39.37 -16.34
C ALA A 125 -5.93 39.70 -14.93
N ALA A 126 -5.57 38.92 -13.92
CA ALA A 126 -5.91 39.13 -12.52
C ALA A 126 -5.02 40.17 -11.80
N ASN A 127 -4.01 40.73 -12.47
CA ASN A 127 -3.00 41.64 -11.90
C ASN A 127 -2.18 41.03 -10.75
N LEU A 128 -2.00 39.71 -10.70
CA LEU A 128 -1.12 39.05 -9.73
C LEU A 128 0.37 39.24 -10.07
N THR A 129 0.67 39.59 -11.32
CA THR A 129 2.01 39.91 -11.82
C THR A 129 1.92 40.95 -12.95
N SER A 130 3.00 41.70 -13.17
CA SER A 130 3.03 42.84 -14.12
C SER A 130 4.13 42.79 -15.18
N GLN A 131 4.98 41.74 -15.20
CA GLN A 131 6.21 41.72 -16.01
C GLN A 131 6.47 40.38 -16.74
N ILE A 132 5.45 39.77 -17.33
CA ILE A 132 5.62 38.51 -18.07
C ILE A 132 5.02 38.63 -19.47
N GLY A 133 5.80 38.23 -20.47
CA GLY A 133 5.42 38.32 -21.87
C GLY A 133 5.63 39.70 -22.49
N HIS A 134 5.14 39.85 -23.72
CA HIS A 134 5.23 41.08 -24.51
C HIS A 134 3.85 41.62 -24.92
N SER A 135 2.77 40.90 -24.59
CA SER A 135 1.40 41.22 -24.95
C SER A 135 0.57 41.50 -23.69
N THR A 136 -0.33 42.48 -23.78
CA THR A 136 -1.36 42.69 -22.75
C THR A 136 -2.45 41.63 -22.89
N VAL A 137 -2.79 40.97 -21.79
CA VAL A 137 -3.82 39.93 -21.76
C VAL A 137 -5.08 40.49 -21.13
N HIS A 138 -6.21 40.32 -21.82
CA HIS A 138 -7.55 40.64 -21.30
C HIS A 138 -8.41 39.39 -21.37
N LEU A 139 -8.99 38.99 -20.23
CA LEU A 139 -9.89 37.84 -20.12
C LEU A 139 -11.21 38.25 -19.45
N PRO A 140 -12.34 37.63 -19.81
CA PRO A 140 -13.60 37.76 -19.10
C PRO A 140 -13.48 37.44 -17.59
N SER A 141 -14.19 38.20 -16.74
CA SER A 141 -14.13 38.03 -15.27
C SER A 141 -14.48 36.62 -14.80
N PHE A 142 -15.45 35.96 -15.44
CA PHE A 142 -15.86 34.60 -15.05
C PHE A 142 -14.73 33.56 -15.23
N ILE A 143 -13.86 33.74 -16.24
CA ILE A 143 -12.70 32.88 -16.45
C ILE A 143 -11.70 33.10 -15.32
N ILE A 144 -11.42 34.36 -15.00
CA ILE A 144 -10.47 34.72 -13.95
C ILE A 144 -10.93 34.17 -12.60
N GLU A 145 -12.17 34.43 -12.20
CA GLU A 145 -12.75 34.00 -10.92
C GLU A 145 -12.73 32.48 -10.78
N GLN A 146 -13.29 31.75 -11.76
CA GLN A 146 -13.37 30.28 -11.67
C GLN A 146 -11.99 29.60 -11.72
N VAL A 147 -11.04 30.12 -12.49
CA VAL A 147 -9.67 29.56 -12.52
C VAL A 147 -8.94 29.84 -11.21
N LEU A 148 -9.04 31.05 -10.65
CA LEU A 148 -8.42 31.38 -9.36
C LEU A 148 -9.04 30.55 -8.22
N ASP A 149 -10.36 30.39 -8.19
CA ASP A 149 -11.05 29.52 -7.23
C ASP A 149 -10.57 28.08 -7.35
N HIS A 150 -10.42 27.57 -8.58
CA HIS A 150 -9.87 26.22 -8.81
C HIS A 150 -8.43 26.09 -8.29
N ILE A 151 -7.57 27.08 -8.54
CA ILE A 151 -6.18 27.11 -8.06
C ILE A 151 -6.15 27.13 -6.53
N ILE A 152 -6.90 28.03 -5.88
CA ILE A 152 -6.95 28.18 -4.43
C ILE A 152 -7.45 26.89 -3.78
N ASN A 153 -8.54 26.30 -4.28
CA ASN A 153 -9.08 25.05 -3.74
C ASN A 153 -8.12 23.87 -3.94
N THR A 154 -7.42 23.81 -5.07
CA THR A 154 -6.45 22.75 -5.36
C THR A 154 -5.21 22.86 -4.47
N ILE A 155 -4.68 24.07 -4.27
CA ILE A 155 -3.56 24.33 -3.37
C ILE A 155 -3.95 24.12 -1.90
N SER A 156 -5.14 24.57 -1.49
CA SER A 156 -5.66 24.39 -0.13
C SER A 156 -5.72 22.90 0.25
N ARG A 157 -6.31 22.07 -0.61
CA ARG A 157 -6.32 20.60 -0.43
C ARG A 157 -4.91 20.01 -0.40
N GLY A 158 -4.02 20.50 -1.27
CA GLY A 158 -2.63 20.07 -1.28
C GLY A 158 -1.87 20.40 0.00
N ILE A 159 -2.09 21.60 0.56
CA ILE A 159 -1.52 22.02 1.85
C ILE A 159 -2.04 21.11 2.97
N ASP A 160 -3.35 20.93 3.10
CA ASP A 160 -3.93 20.11 4.17
C ASP A 160 -3.43 18.65 4.11
N ARG A 161 -3.31 18.09 2.90
CA ARG A 161 -2.78 16.75 2.67
C ARG A 161 -1.32 16.60 3.11
N MET A 162 -0.51 17.65 2.97
CA MET A 162 0.92 17.61 3.32
C MET A 162 1.20 17.91 4.80
N LYS A 163 0.26 18.55 5.52
CA LYS A 163 0.43 18.88 6.95
C LYS A 163 0.42 17.63 7.84
N THR A 164 1.44 17.52 8.69
CA THR A 164 1.61 16.45 9.69
C THR A 164 1.10 16.80 11.08
N ASN A 165 0.56 17.99 11.29
CA ASN A 165 -0.17 18.32 12.50
C ASN A 165 -1.20 19.43 12.21
N GLN A 166 -2.07 19.72 13.18
CA GLN A 166 -3.03 20.82 13.07
C GLN A 166 -2.36 22.19 13.26
N GLU A 167 -1.11 22.24 13.74
CA GLU A 167 -0.41 23.49 14.00
C GLU A 167 -0.26 24.31 12.72
N PRO A 168 -0.50 25.64 12.78
CA PRO A 168 -0.23 26.51 11.65
C PRO A 168 1.25 26.51 11.24
N ILE A 169 1.55 26.41 9.94
CA ILE A 169 2.92 26.34 9.42
C ILE A 169 3.14 27.40 8.31
N PRO A 170 4.34 28.00 8.16
CA PRO A 170 4.60 28.92 7.04
C PRO A 170 4.66 28.16 5.70
N VAL A 171 4.26 28.84 4.63
CA VAL A 171 4.32 28.34 3.25
C VAL A 171 5.27 29.20 2.42
N ILE A 172 6.13 28.57 1.63
CA ILE A 172 7.10 29.21 0.76
C ILE A 172 6.72 28.95 -0.70
N LEU A 173 6.51 30.01 -1.48
CA LEU A 173 6.17 29.99 -2.90
C LEU A 173 7.44 30.07 -3.75
N CYS A 174 7.70 29.05 -4.56
CA CYS A 174 8.89 28.91 -5.39
C CYS A 174 8.54 28.54 -6.84
N GLY A 175 9.51 28.69 -7.74
CA GLY A 175 9.31 28.37 -9.15
C GLY A 175 8.69 29.53 -9.93
N GLY A 176 9.02 29.62 -11.22
CA GLY A 176 8.59 30.72 -12.08
C GLY A 176 7.06 30.86 -12.19
N GLY A 177 6.33 29.76 -12.05
CA GLY A 177 4.87 29.74 -12.05
C GLY A 177 4.24 30.17 -10.71
N SER A 178 5.00 30.43 -9.65
CA SER A 178 4.41 30.79 -8.35
C SER A 178 3.65 32.11 -8.35
N ILE A 179 3.78 32.88 -9.44
CA ILE A 179 2.98 34.06 -9.79
C ILE A 179 1.47 33.79 -9.81
N LEU A 180 1.04 32.53 -9.93
CA LEU A 180 -0.37 32.14 -9.93
C LEU A 180 -1.06 32.34 -8.57
N ILE A 181 -0.28 32.51 -7.49
CA ILE A 181 -0.78 32.54 -6.11
C ILE A 181 -0.33 33.86 -5.47
N SER A 182 -1.23 34.65 -4.89
CA SER A 182 -0.83 35.88 -4.20
C SER A 182 -0.12 35.57 -2.88
N PRO A 183 0.99 36.25 -2.52
CA PRO A 183 1.55 36.19 -1.16
C PRO A 183 0.59 36.68 -0.06
N GLU A 184 -0.45 37.41 -0.42
CA GLU A 184 -1.50 37.90 0.48
C GLU A 184 -2.64 36.88 0.66
N GLN A 185 -2.62 35.77 -0.10
CA GLN A 185 -3.63 34.72 0.00
C GLN A 185 -3.58 34.05 1.38
N THR A 186 -4.74 33.86 1.99
CA THR A 186 -4.88 33.12 3.25
C THR A 186 -5.37 31.69 2.99
N PHE A 187 -4.79 30.74 3.73
CA PHE A 187 -5.23 29.36 3.77
C PHE A 187 -5.37 28.93 5.24
N ASP A 188 -6.33 28.05 5.50
CA ASP A 188 -6.52 27.51 6.85
C ASP A 188 -5.28 26.75 7.31
N GLY A 189 -4.83 27.06 8.53
CA GLY A 189 -3.64 26.43 9.11
C GLY A 189 -2.32 26.83 8.45
N VAL A 190 -2.27 27.97 7.76
CA VAL A 190 -1.02 28.60 7.28
C VAL A 190 -0.76 29.88 8.07
N THR A 191 0.46 30.04 8.60
CA THR A 191 0.81 31.25 9.37
C THR A 191 1.11 32.45 8.48
N GLN A 192 1.80 32.21 7.36
CA GLN A 192 2.20 33.22 6.39
C GLN A 192 2.58 32.56 5.07
N MET A 193 2.35 33.27 3.97
CA MET A 193 2.83 32.92 2.63
C MET A 193 4.05 33.78 2.31
N ILE A 194 5.14 33.17 1.86
CA ILE A 194 6.41 33.86 1.60
C ILE A 194 6.87 33.54 0.20
N ARG A 195 7.14 34.56 -0.61
CA ARG A 195 7.85 34.42 -1.88
C ARG A 195 9.25 35.02 -1.73
N PRO A 196 10.33 34.22 -1.69
CA PRO A 196 11.67 34.76 -1.50
C PRO A 196 12.14 35.57 -2.71
N PRO A 197 13.12 36.47 -2.55
CA PRO A 197 13.90 36.98 -3.66
C PRO A 197 14.45 35.82 -4.50
N HIS A 198 14.47 35.96 -5.83
CA HIS A 198 14.94 34.93 -6.75
C HIS A 198 14.17 33.59 -6.68
N PHE A 199 12.90 33.61 -6.26
CA PHE A 199 12.02 32.42 -6.19
C PHE A 199 12.02 31.54 -7.46
N ALA A 200 12.24 32.13 -8.64
CA ALA A 200 12.27 31.43 -9.92
C ALA A 200 13.47 30.48 -10.09
N VAL A 201 14.53 30.62 -9.29
CA VAL A 201 15.77 29.83 -9.40
C VAL A 201 16.07 28.98 -8.16
N CYS A 202 15.08 28.76 -7.28
CA CYS A 202 15.24 27.93 -6.08
C CYS A 202 15.85 26.55 -6.37
N ASN A 203 15.44 25.88 -7.45
CA ASN A 203 16.01 24.60 -7.88
C ASN A 203 17.54 24.69 -8.08
N ALA A 204 18.01 25.69 -8.84
CA ALA A 204 19.44 25.86 -9.11
C ALA A 204 20.23 26.18 -7.84
N VAL A 205 19.66 27.02 -6.96
CA VAL A 205 20.25 27.34 -5.65
C VAL A 205 20.36 26.08 -4.79
N GLY A 206 19.30 25.29 -4.70
CA GLY A 206 19.30 24.04 -3.94
C GLY A 206 20.31 23.04 -4.46
N ALA A 207 20.37 22.84 -5.78
CA ALA A 207 21.33 21.94 -6.42
C ALA A 207 22.79 22.33 -6.10
N ALA A 208 23.09 23.62 -6.02
CA ALA A 208 24.42 24.12 -5.68
C ALA A 208 24.76 23.96 -4.18
N LEU A 209 23.75 23.86 -3.32
CA LEU A 209 23.87 23.75 -1.86
C LEU A 209 23.68 22.32 -1.33
N CYS A 210 23.48 21.34 -2.21
CA CYS A 210 23.28 19.96 -1.83
C CYS A 210 24.47 19.42 -1.00
N HIS A 211 24.12 18.77 0.11
CA HIS A 211 25.10 18.10 0.97
C HIS A 211 25.50 16.75 0.37
N VAL A 212 26.72 16.32 0.69
CA VAL A 212 27.15 14.94 0.49
C VAL A 212 26.48 14.09 1.56
N SER A 213 25.88 12.96 1.18
CA SER A 213 25.23 12.04 2.11
C SER A 213 25.86 10.65 2.08
N ALA A 214 25.68 9.91 3.17
CA ALA A 214 25.85 8.47 3.22
C ALA A 214 24.76 7.86 4.10
N THR A 215 24.38 6.63 3.76
CA THR A 215 23.42 5.84 4.52
C THR A 215 24.03 4.48 4.80
N ILE A 216 23.81 3.97 6.01
CA ILE A 216 24.16 2.60 6.38
C ILE A 216 22.94 1.91 6.96
N GLU A 217 22.80 0.62 6.64
CA GLU A 217 21.73 -0.23 7.13
C GLU A 217 22.34 -1.45 7.82
N SER A 218 21.77 -1.83 8.96
CA SER A 218 22.20 -3.02 9.71
C SER A 218 21.08 -3.62 10.56
N ILE A 219 21.14 -4.92 10.81
CA ILE A 219 20.28 -5.59 11.78
C ILE A 219 21.05 -5.71 13.10
N VAL A 220 20.48 -5.18 14.18
CA VAL A 220 21.11 -5.12 15.50
C VAL A 220 20.14 -5.53 16.60
N ASP A 221 20.70 -5.90 17.75
CA ASP A 221 19.96 -6.21 18.97
C ASP A 221 19.85 -4.94 19.83
N LEU A 222 18.64 -4.37 19.94
CA LEU A 222 18.31 -3.23 20.77
C LEU A 222 17.41 -3.69 21.92
N VAL A 223 18.04 -4.12 23.01
CA VAL A 223 17.34 -4.57 24.21
C VAL A 223 16.58 -3.40 24.87
N PRO A 224 15.40 -3.63 25.49
CA PRO A 224 14.67 -2.58 26.20
C PRO A 224 15.55 -1.90 27.26
N SER A 225 15.48 -0.57 27.33
CA SER A 225 16.28 0.24 28.24
C SER A 225 16.09 -0.11 29.72
N SER A 226 15.02 -0.82 30.07
CA SER A 226 14.76 -1.33 31.42
C SER A 226 15.70 -2.46 31.87
N ILE A 227 16.46 -3.09 30.96
CA ILE A 227 17.31 -4.24 31.27
C ILE A 227 18.75 -3.82 31.59
N ASP A 228 19.29 -2.81 30.90
CA ASP A 228 20.70 -2.42 30.98
C ASP A 228 20.91 -0.89 31.01
N ASP A 229 19.88 -0.14 31.40
CA ASP A 229 19.83 1.33 31.36
C ASP A 229 20.11 1.92 29.96
N GLY A 230 19.93 1.12 28.90
CA GLY A 230 20.10 1.52 27.50
C GLY A 230 21.56 1.52 27.01
N MET A 231 22.49 0.94 27.75
CA MET A 231 23.92 0.91 27.38
C MET A 231 24.19 0.19 26.05
N GLN A 232 23.62 -0.99 25.83
CA GLN A 232 23.79 -1.74 24.59
C GLN A 232 23.22 -0.98 23.40
N ARG A 233 22.01 -0.42 23.56
CA ARG A 233 21.37 0.40 22.54
C ARG A 233 22.28 1.54 22.11
N LYS A 234 22.81 2.29 23.09
CA LYS A 234 23.74 3.39 22.83
C LYS A 234 24.98 2.90 22.09
N ARG A 235 25.60 1.80 22.53
CA ARG A 235 26.80 1.23 21.90
C ARG A 235 26.58 0.86 20.43
N GLU A 236 25.46 0.23 20.11
CA GLU A 236 25.14 -0.16 18.73
C GLU A 236 24.88 1.04 17.83
N ILE A 237 24.12 2.02 18.32
CA ILE A 237 23.86 3.27 17.58
C ILE A 237 25.15 4.07 17.39
N ASP A 238 26.01 4.19 18.40
CA ASP A 238 27.30 4.89 18.32
C ASP A 238 28.24 4.22 17.30
N ARG A 239 28.28 2.87 17.29
CA ARG A 239 29.07 2.10 16.32
C ARG A 239 28.64 2.38 14.88
N LEU A 240 27.34 2.30 14.60
CA LEU A 240 26.81 2.53 13.26
C LEU A 240 26.92 4.02 12.85
N THR A 241 26.78 4.94 13.81
CA THR A 241 27.00 6.39 13.64
C THR A 241 28.39 6.66 13.11
N LEU A 242 29.43 6.07 13.73
CA LEU A 242 30.80 6.23 13.28
C LEU A 242 31.00 5.71 11.85
N GLN A 243 30.41 4.56 11.52
CA GLN A 243 30.52 3.96 10.19
C GLN A 243 29.88 4.84 9.10
N VAL A 244 28.68 5.37 9.34
CA VAL A 244 28.00 6.22 8.35
C VAL A 244 28.72 7.57 8.18
N GLN A 245 29.26 8.13 9.26
CA GLN A 245 30.06 9.36 9.19
C GLN A 245 31.31 9.16 8.33
N GLN A 246 32.07 8.09 8.57
CA GLN A 246 33.24 7.74 7.77
C GLN A 246 32.88 7.51 6.29
N GLN A 247 31.75 6.87 6.02
CA GLN A 247 31.29 6.68 4.65
C GLN A 247 30.93 8.02 3.98
N CYS A 248 30.31 8.96 4.72
CA CYS A 248 30.01 10.30 4.23
C CYS A 248 31.29 11.08 3.86
N GLU A 249 32.33 10.99 4.70
CA GLU A 249 33.64 11.58 4.41
C GLU A 249 34.31 10.99 3.16
N ARG A 250 34.20 9.66 2.98
CA ARG A 250 34.67 8.94 1.79
C ARG A 250 33.92 9.36 0.54
N ASN A 251 32.62 9.66 0.66
CA ASN A 251 31.80 10.19 -0.44
C ASN A 251 32.19 11.63 -0.81
N GLY A 252 33.06 12.28 -0.04
CA GLY A 252 33.59 13.62 -0.34
C GLY A 252 33.16 14.71 0.64
N ALA A 253 32.48 14.37 1.73
CA ALA A 253 32.14 15.35 2.76
C ALA A 253 33.38 15.86 3.50
N HIS A 254 33.31 17.09 3.99
CA HIS A 254 34.30 17.69 4.88
C HIS A 254 34.10 17.14 6.31
N PRO A 255 35.10 16.51 6.94
CA PRO A 255 34.95 15.79 8.22
C PRO A 255 34.25 16.60 9.32
N ASN A 256 34.64 17.87 9.51
CA ASN A 256 34.09 18.72 10.56
C ASN A 256 32.62 19.16 10.35
N THR A 257 32.02 18.82 9.21
CA THR A 257 30.64 19.18 8.88
C THR A 257 29.70 17.98 8.91
N VAL A 258 30.25 16.77 9.06
CA VAL A 258 29.46 15.53 9.02
C VAL A 258 28.69 15.35 10.31
N HIS A 259 27.38 15.23 10.20
CA HIS A 259 26.51 14.94 11.33
C HIS A 259 25.36 14.03 10.89
N LEU A 260 24.75 13.40 11.88
CA LEU A 260 23.68 12.46 11.66
C LEU A 260 22.36 13.20 11.50
N VAL A 261 21.55 12.77 10.53
CA VAL A 261 20.33 13.49 10.13
C VAL A 261 19.08 12.65 10.26
N ASP A 262 19.23 11.33 10.22
CA ASP A 262 18.09 10.42 10.32
C ASP A 262 18.51 9.10 10.96
N ILE A 263 17.63 8.56 11.81
CA ILE A 263 17.74 7.26 12.46
C ILE A 263 16.40 6.54 12.33
N GLU A 264 16.27 5.66 11.36
CA GLU A 264 15.11 4.79 11.25
C GLU A 264 15.38 3.50 12.02
N GLN A 265 14.42 3.07 12.83
CA GLN A 265 14.49 1.83 13.59
C GLN A 265 13.19 1.07 13.40
N VAL A 266 13.25 -0.08 12.74
CA VAL A 266 12.09 -0.93 12.49
C VAL A 266 12.26 -2.24 13.25
N PRO A 267 11.41 -2.54 14.25
CA PRO A 267 11.44 -3.85 14.90
C PRO A 267 11.11 -4.96 13.90
N LEU A 268 11.84 -6.07 13.98
CA LEU A 268 11.58 -7.25 13.18
C LEU A 268 10.67 -8.22 13.95
N ALA A 269 9.46 -8.43 13.44
CA ALA A 269 8.54 -9.42 14.00
C ALA A 269 9.15 -10.84 13.95
N TYR A 270 8.59 -11.78 14.73
CA TYR A 270 8.99 -13.19 14.85
C TYR A 270 10.30 -13.48 15.60
N TYR A 271 11.20 -12.52 15.79
CA TYR A 271 12.38 -12.75 16.63
C TYR A 271 12.01 -12.84 18.13
N PRO A 272 12.50 -13.86 18.87
CA PRO A 272 12.26 -14.00 20.30
C PRO A 272 12.74 -12.76 21.08
N GLY A 273 11.92 -12.30 22.04
CA GLY A 273 12.24 -11.15 22.90
C GLY A 273 12.04 -9.77 22.28
N GLY A 274 11.68 -9.66 20.99
CA GLY A 274 11.26 -8.40 20.37
C GLY A 274 12.33 -7.31 20.25
N TYR A 275 13.61 -7.63 20.50
CA TYR A 275 14.72 -6.68 20.51
C TYR A 275 15.55 -6.66 19.21
N LYS A 276 15.19 -7.44 18.19
CA LYS A 276 15.87 -7.37 16.88
C LYS A 276 15.29 -6.22 16.07
N HIS A 277 16.13 -5.26 15.72
CA HIS A 277 15.75 -4.11 14.92
C HIS A 277 16.60 -4.00 13.66
N ARG A 278 15.97 -3.60 12.57
CA ARG A 278 16.66 -3.02 11.44
C ARG A 278 16.87 -1.54 11.71
N VAL A 279 18.12 -1.09 11.63
CA VAL A 279 18.51 0.30 11.86
C VAL A 279 19.11 0.87 10.58
N LEU A 280 18.50 1.95 10.10
CA LEU A 280 18.99 2.75 8.99
C LEU A 280 19.47 4.10 9.54
N LEU A 281 20.71 4.46 9.27
CA LEU A 281 21.28 5.74 9.70
C LEU A 281 21.73 6.51 8.47
N THR A 282 21.36 7.79 8.40
CA THR A 282 21.82 8.70 7.36
C THR A 282 22.64 9.83 7.99
N ALA A 283 23.82 10.09 7.44
CA ALA A 283 24.64 11.23 7.79
C ALA A 283 24.91 12.08 6.56
N ILE A 284 25.07 13.39 6.77
CA ILE A 284 25.41 14.32 5.70
C ILE A 284 26.50 15.28 6.13
N GLY A 285 27.21 15.85 5.17
CA GLY A 285 28.18 16.92 5.37
C GLY A 285 28.33 17.80 4.13
N GLN A 286 28.97 18.95 4.30
CA GLN A 286 29.28 19.85 3.19
C GLN A 286 30.34 19.23 2.30
N LEU A 287 30.25 19.47 0.99
CA LEU A 287 31.23 18.99 0.02
C LEU A 287 32.60 19.61 0.31
N ASP A 288 33.62 18.76 0.42
CA ASP A 288 35.00 19.21 0.58
C ASP A 288 35.62 19.59 -0.77
N LEU A 289 35.54 20.88 -1.09
CA LEU A 289 36.10 21.43 -2.33
C LEU A 289 37.63 21.27 -2.43
N SER A 290 38.33 21.06 -1.31
CA SER A 290 39.78 20.83 -1.34
C SER A 290 40.12 19.49 -2.01
N LYS A 291 39.26 18.48 -1.85
CA LYS A 291 39.38 17.17 -2.50
C LYS A 291 39.14 17.22 -4.01
N MET A 292 38.50 18.27 -4.54
CA MET A 292 38.29 18.46 -5.99
C MET A 292 39.49 19.04 -6.73
N LYS A 293 40.46 19.66 -6.05
CA LYS A 293 41.58 20.38 -6.69
C LYS A 293 42.55 19.48 -7.48
N GLY A 294 42.40 18.15 -7.41
CA GLY A 294 43.18 17.17 -8.18
C GLY A 294 42.50 16.61 -9.43
N TYR A 295 41.24 16.96 -9.72
CA TYR A 295 40.44 16.40 -10.83
C TYR A 295 40.60 17.16 -12.16
N HIS A 296 41.73 17.86 -12.37
CA HIS A 296 42.07 18.39 -13.68
C HIS A 296 42.74 17.31 -14.53
N GLN A 297 42.08 16.97 -15.65
CA GLN A 297 42.54 16.14 -16.78
C GLN A 297 42.49 14.60 -16.62
N GLN A 298 41.30 14.03 -16.71
CA GLN A 298 41.06 12.78 -17.47
C GLN A 298 39.67 12.80 -18.14
N SER A 299 39.36 13.85 -18.91
CA SER A 299 38.26 13.81 -19.89
C SER A 299 38.79 13.37 -21.26
N THR A 300 39.57 12.29 -21.30
CA THR A 300 39.92 11.61 -22.55
C THR A 300 38.90 10.51 -22.80
N GLY A 301 37.93 10.84 -23.66
CA GLY A 301 36.93 9.91 -24.17
C GLY A 301 35.54 10.21 -23.65
N GLN A 302 34.67 10.73 -24.51
CA GLN A 302 33.24 10.45 -24.39
C GLN A 302 33.09 8.93 -24.42
N GLN A 303 33.15 8.27 -23.27
CA GLN A 303 32.55 6.94 -23.14
C GLN A 303 31.05 7.17 -23.31
N LEU A 304 30.59 7.03 -24.56
CA LEU A 304 29.18 6.83 -24.85
C LEU A 304 28.73 5.71 -23.93
N LEU A 305 27.84 6.04 -22.98
CA LEU A 305 27.19 5.03 -22.15
C LEU A 305 26.67 3.95 -23.11
N PRO A 306 26.93 2.65 -22.85
CA PRO A 306 26.43 1.60 -23.71
C PRO A 306 24.93 1.82 -23.85
N LYS A 307 24.46 1.96 -25.10
CA LYS A 307 23.03 2.02 -25.38
C LYS A 307 22.44 0.72 -24.86
N VAL A 308 21.81 0.78 -23.69
CA VAL A 308 21.01 -0.33 -23.18
C VAL A 308 19.90 -0.52 -24.23
N PRO A 309 19.85 -1.66 -24.93
CA PRO A 309 18.76 -1.89 -25.86
C PRO A 309 17.48 -1.87 -25.03
N VAL A 310 16.69 -0.82 -25.19
CA VAL A 310 15.34 -0.75 -24.63
C VAL A 310 14.55 -1.80 -25.40
N ARG A 311 14.52 -3.03 -24.87
CA ARG A 311 13.49 -3.99 -25.27
C ARG A 311 12.18 -3.28 -25.01
N LYS A 312 11.42 -2.98 -26.06
CA LYS A 312 10.02 -2.59 -25.88
C LYS A 312 9.39 -3.70 -25.05
N PRO A 313 9.00 -3.44 -23.81
CA PRO A 313 8.32 -4.45 -23.04
C PRO A 313 7.06 -4.80 -23.84
N GLN A 314 6.85 -6.08 -24.16
CA GLN A 314 5.49 -6.54 -24.42
C GLN A 314 4.80 -6.55 -23.05
N LEU A 315 4.36 -5.37 -22.62
CA LEU A 315 3.57 -5.22 -21.41
C LEU A 315 2.11 -5.39 -21.79
N SER A 316 1.46 -6.40 -21.23
CA SER A 316 0.07 -6.22 -20.82
C SER A 316 0.10 -5.13 -19.75
N LYS A 317 -0.19 -3.89 -20.14
CA LYS A 317 -0.53 -2.87 -19.14
C LYS A 317 -1.73 -3.41 -18.36
N PRO A 318 -1.83 -3.16 -17.04
CA PRO A 318 -3.05 -3.44 -16.31
C PRO A 318 -4.25 -2.86 -17.07
N PRO A 319 -5.44 -3.48 -17.00
CA PRO A 319 -6.61 -3.00 -17.71
C PRO A 319 -6.84 -1.51 -17.41
N THR A 320 -7.12 -0.71 -18.43
CA THR A 320 -7.56 0.67 -18.19
C THR A 320 -8.86 0.67 -17.41
N TYR A 321 -9.07 1.65 -16.54
CA TYR A 321 -10.27 1.72 -15.70
C TYR A 321 -11.58 1.56 -16.49
N MET A 322 -11.67 2.16 -17.69
CA MET A 322 -12.84 2.00 -18.58
C MET A 322 -13.16 0.53 -18.91
N ASN A 323 -12.14 -0.33 -19.04
CA ASN A 323 -12.32 -1.75 -19.32
C ASN A 323 -12.73 -2.54 -18.06
N MET A 324 -12.60 -1.95 -16.88
CA MET A 324 -12.91 -2.58 -15.60
C MET A 324 -14.37 -2.35 -15.17
N VAL A 325 -15.22 -1.73 -15.97
CA VAL A 325 -16.60 -1.44 -15.59
C VAL A 325 -17.53 -2.59 -15.98
N ASN A 326 -18.44 -3.00 -15.08
CA ASN A 326 -19.54 -3.93 -15.36
C ASN A 326 -19.14 -5.30 -15.93
N LYS A 327 -17.97 -5.82 -15.56
CA LYS A 327 -17.53 -7.17 -15.93
C LYS A 327 -18.52 -8.24 -15.48
N GLN A 328 -18.73 -9.23 -16.35
CA GLN A 328 -19.46 -10.47 -16.10
C GLN A 328 -18.44 -11.62 -15.96
N PRO A 329 -18.51 -12.47 -14.92
CA PRO A 329 -17.68 -13.66 -14.79
C PRO A 329 -17.85 -14.61 -15.98
N MET A 330 -16.79 -15.29 -16.38
CA MET A 330 -16.82 -16.31 -17.43
C MET A 330 -16.73 -17.69 -16.82
N PHE A 331 -17.45 -18.66 -17.38
CA PHE A 331 -17.42 -20.04 -16.91
C PHE A 331 -17.02 -20.97 -18.06
N ASP A 332 -16.23 -21.99 -17.75
CA ASP A 332 -15.91 -23.04 -18.71
C ASP A 332 -17.07 -24.04 -18.88
N GLU A 333 -16.91 -25.00 -19.79
CA GLU A 333 -17.90 -26.05 -20.08
C GLU A 333 -18.27 -26.92 -18.87
N ASN A 334 -17.40 -26.99 -17.86
CA ASN A 334 -17.61 -27.74 -16.63
C ASN A 334 -18.24 -26.86 -15.52
N GLY A 335 -18.45 -25.57 -15.79
CA GLY A 335 -19.00 -24.60 -14.84
C GLY A 335 -17.97 -24.04 -13.86
N LEU A 336 -16.67 -24.22 -14.11
CA LEU A 336 -15.63 -23.57 -13.32
C LEU A 336 -15.53 -22.11 -13.76
N TRP A 337 -15.40 -21.20 -12.80
CA TRP A 337 -15.18 -19.79 -13.08
C TRP A 337 -13.75 -19.61 -13.61
N VAL A 338 -13.63 -19.11 -14.85
CA VAL A 338 -12.36 -18.78 -15.50
C VAL A 338 -11.99 -17.34 -15.15
N ILE A 339 -10.84 -17.19 -14.49
CA ILE A 339 -10.34 -15.91 -14.00
C ILE A 339 -9.55 -15.22 -15.10
N ASP A 340 -9.88 -13.96 -15.36
CA ASP A 340 -9.15 -13.08 -16.28
C ASP A 340 -8.44 -11.92 -15.54
N PRO A 341 -7.72 -11.03 -16.25
CA PRO A 341 -7.02 -9.92 -15.61
C PRO A 341 -7.92 -8.94 -14.83
N ILE A 342 -9.16 -8.74 -15.24
CA ILE A 342 -10.10 -7.84 -14.54
C ILE A 342 -10.58 -8.51 -13.25
N ASP A 343 -10.87 -9.82 -13.30
CA ASP A 343 -11.23 -10.59 -12.11
C ASP A 343 -10.12 -10.52 -11.05
N ILE A 344 -8.84 -10.59 -11.46
CA ILE A 344 -7.68 -10.44 -10.56
C ILE A 344 -7.65 -9.07 -9.89
N GLU A 345 -7.88 -7.98 -10.64
CA GLU A 345 -7.91 -6.63 -10.07
C GLU A 345 -9.06 -6.46 -9.06
N TYR A 346 -10.24 -6.99 -9.38
CA TYR A 346 -11.40 -6.96 -8.48
C TYR A 346 -11.11 -7.72 -7.19
N ILE A 347 -10.63 -8.96 -7.31
CA ILE A 347 -10.32 -9.80 -6.14
C ILE A 347 -9.21 -9.15 -5.32
N ALA A 348 -8.16 -8.61 -5.95
CA ALA A 348 -7.05 -7.96 -5.26
C ALA A 348 -7.50 -6.78 -4.38
N TYR A 349 -8.43 -5.96 -4.88
CA TYR A 349 -9.06 -4.92 -4.08
C TYR A 349 -9.88 -5.51 -2.92
N GLY A 350 -10.74 -6.48 -3.23
CA GLY A 350 -11.63 -7.10 -2.25
C GLY A 350 -10.89 -7.77 -1.10
N VAL A 351 -9.80 -8.50 -1.37
CA VAL A 351 -8.99 -9.11 -0.30
C VAL A 351 -8.27 -8.06 0.56
N GLY A 352 -8.00 -6.86 0.02
CA GLY A 352 -7.50 -5.74 0.81
C GLY A 352 -8.55 -5.23 1.82
N ILE A 353 -9.81 -5.15 1.40
CA ILE A 353 -10.95 -4.82 2.28
C ILE A 353 -11.14 -5.91 3.34
N LEU A 354 -11.20 -7.19 2.92
CA LEU A 354 -11.45 -8.33 3.81
C LEU A 354 -10.27 -8.63 4.76
N GLY A 355 -9.07 -8.16 4.42
CA GLY A 355 -7.88 -8.30 5.26
C GLY A 355 -7.93 -7.49 6.56
N CYS A 356 -8.86 -6.55 6.72
CA CYS A 356 -9.03 -5.76 7.96
C CYS A 356 -7.72 -5.14 8.46
N GLY A 357 -6.89 -4.68 7.52
CA GLY A 357 -5.58 -4.10 7.80
C GLY A 357 -4.40 -5.08 7.80
N GLY A 358 -4.63 -6.39 7.71
CA GLY A 358 -3.60 -7.43 7.68
C GLY A 358 -3.66 -8.37 6.47
N GLY A 359 -3.17 -9.60 6.62
CA GLY A 359 -3.04 -10.60 5.53
C GLY A 359 -1.93 -10.33 4.50
N GLY A 360 -1.11 -9.30 4.73
CA GLY A 360 -0.01 -8.86 3.85
C GLY A 360 -0.47 -8.06 2.63
N GLU A 361 0.46 -7.40 1.95
CA GLU A 361 0.13 -6.51 0.82
C GLU A 361 -0.26 -7.29 -0.46
N PRO A 362 -1.50 -7.12 -0.99
CA PRO A 362 -1.97 -7.88 -2.15
C PRO A 362 -1.21 -7.58 -3.45
N TYR A 363 -0.60 -6.40 -3.60
CA TYR A 363 0.00 -5.94 -4.85
C TYR A 363 0.97 -6.94 -5.51
N HIS A 364 1.91 -7.52 -4.76
CA HIS A 364 2.89 -8.43 -5.34
C HIS A 364 2.25 -9.75 -5.80
N THR A 365 1.33 -10.32 -5.01
CA THR A 365 0.61 -11.54 -5.41
C THR A 365 -0.30 -11.28 -6.60
N LYS A 366 -0.91 -10.09 -6.69
CA LYS A 366 -1.69 -9.65 -7.86
C LYS A 366 -0.85 -9.69 -9.13
N LEU A 367 0.33 -9.06 -9.11
CA LEU A 367 1.25 -9.08 -10.25
C LEU A 367 1.65 -10.50 -10.65
N SER A 368 1.90 -11.39 -9.67
CA SER A 368 2.18 -12.80 -9.97
C SER A 368 1.00 -13.54 -10.61
N CYS A 369 -0.24 -13.21 -10.25
CA CYS A 369 -1.43 -13.78 -10.88
C CYS A 369 -1.60 -13.27 -12.33
N LEU A 370 -1.38 -11.98 -12.56
CA LEU A 370 -1.41 -11.40 -13.91
C LEU A 370 -0.33 -12.03 -14.81
N GLU A 371 0.88 -12.21 -14.27
CA GLU A 371 1.95 -12.88 -15.00
C GLU A 371 1.65 -14.37 -15.24
N MET A 372 0.95 -15.05 -14.33
CA MET A 372 0.48 -16.42 -14.55
C MET A 372 -0.40 -16.50 -15.80
N LEU A 373 -1.35 -15.58 -15.99
CA LEU A 373 -2.23 -15.56 -17.17
C LEU A 373 -1.50 -15.27 -18.48
N ASN A 374 -0.33 -14.62 -18.44
CA ASN A 374 0.48 -14.37 -19.64
C ASN A 374 1.25 -15.62 -20.12
N LYS A 375 1.39 -16.66 -19.28
CA LYS A 375 2.08 -17.89 -19.67
C LYS A 375 1.26 -18.68 -20.69
N SER A 376 1.91 -19.41 -21.58
CA SER A 376 1.24 -20.17 -22.66
C SER A 376 0.18 -21.16 -22.17
N ASN A 377 0.34 -21.69 -20.96
CA ASN A 377 -0.58 -22.63 -20.30
C ASN A 377 -1.19 -22.02 -19.03
N GLY A 378 -1.11 -20.70 -18.90
CA GLY A 378 -1.56 -19.93 -17.77
C GLY A 378 -3.07 -19.82 -17.73
N MET A 379 -3.73 -20.65 -16.92
CA MET A 379 -5.16 -20.56 -16.71
C MET A 379 -5.47 -20.72 -15.23
N ILE A 380 -6.21 -19.75 -14.69
CA ILE A 380 -6.66 -19.75 -13.30
C ILE A 380 -8.16 -20.08 -13.33
N ARG A 381 -8.55 -21.11 -12.57
CA ARG A 381 -9.95 -21.56 -12.47
C ARG A 381 -10.38 -21.65 -11.02
N VAL A 382 -11.63 -21.32 -10.76
CA VAL A 382 -12.26 -21.44 -9.44
C VAL A 382 -13.43 -22.41 -9.51
N ILE A 383 -13.58 -23.25 -8.49
CA ILE A 383 -14.67 -24.20 -8.32
C ILE A 383 -15.51 -23.82 -7.09
N SER A 384 -16.82 -23.98 -7.19
CA SER A 384 -17.72 -23.83 -6.04
C SER A 384 -17.45 -24.95 -5.01
N PRO A 385 -17.39 -24.64 -3.70
CA PRO A 385 -17.24 -25.66 -2.67
C PRO A 385 -18.23 -26.81 -2.83
N ALA A 386 -19.49 -26.51 -3.19
CA ALA A 386 -20.57 -27.48 -3.31
C ALA A 386 -20.38 -28.48 -4.48
N SER A 387 -19.43 -28.21 -5.38
CA SER A 387 -19.11 -29.10 -6.49
C SER A 387 -18.02 -30.13 -6.16
N LEU A 388 -17.41 -30.05 -4.97
CA LEU A 388 -16.43 -31.03 -4.52
C LEU A 388 -17.12 -32.35 -4.15
N HIS A 389 -16.57 -33.46 -4.64
CA HIS A 389 -16.99 -34.78 -4.23
C HIS A 389 -16.63 -35.00 -2.75
N PRO A 390 -17.58 -35.43 -1.89
CA PRO A 390 -17.37 -35.52 -0.43
C PRO A 390 -16.11 -36.27 0.02
N LEU A 391 -15.79 -37.41 -0.63
CA LEU A 391 -14.67 -38.28 -0.24
C LEU A 391 -13.48 -38.30 -1.21
N LEU A 392 -13.72 -38.16 -2.52
CA LEU A 392 -12.68 -38.28 -3.55
C LEU A 392 -11.83 -37.02 -3.66
N ASP A 393 -12.42 -35.85 -3.47
CA ASP A 393 -11.67 -34.60 -3.50
C ASP A 393 -10.90 -34.35 -2.21
N LEU A 394 -9.72 -33.75 -2.37
CA LEU A 394 -8.82 -33.36 -1.29
C LEU A 394 -8.29 -31.96 -1.59
N ALA A 395 -8.68 -30.99 -0.78
CA ALA A 395 -8.39 -29.58 -0.95
C ALA A 395 -7.24 -29.14 -0.04
N ALA A 396 -6.14 -28.66 -0.62
CA ALA A 396 -5.01 -28.15 0.14
C ALA A 396 -5.27 -26.72 0.64
N ILE A 397 -4.81 -26.43 1.86
CA ILE A 397 -4.93 -25.10 2.46
C ILE A 397 -3.55 -24.44 2.44
N VAL A 398 -3.42 -23.30 1.76
CA VAL A 398 -2.12 -22.63 1.60
C VAL A 398 -2.13 -21.17 2.06
N GLY A 399 -0.96 -20.68 2.40
CA GLY A 399 -0.73 -19.29 2.76
C GLY A 399 0.73 -19.04 3.05
N PHE A 400 1.04 -17.81 3.43
CA PHE A 400 2.35 -17.41 3.94
C PHE A 400 2.25 -16.98 5.40
N MET A 401 3.32 -17.27 6.11
CA MET A 401 3.56 -16.84 7.48
C MET A 401 4.91 -16.14 7.53
N GLY A 402 5.02 -15.08 8.32
CA GLY A 402 6.25 -14.31 8.41
C GLY A 402 6.05 -12.84 8.74
N ALA A 403 7.16 -12.12 8.83
CA ALA A 403 7.16 -10.68 9.05
C ALA A 403 6.71 -9.96 7.77
N PRO A 404 5.62 -9.17 7.78
CA PRO A 404 5.18 -8.51 6.56
C PRO A 404 6.18 -7.43 6.10
N THR A 405 6.91 -6.79 7.03
CA THR A 405 8.03 -5.89 6.71
C THR A 405 9.12 -6.52 5.85
N VAL A 406 9.37 -7.83 5.99
CA VAL A 406 10.34 -8.57 5.16
C VAL A 406 9.73 -8.92 3.80
N SER A 407 8.41 -9.08 3.72
CA SER A 407 7.72 -9.46 2.48
C SER A 407 7.79 -8.39 1.39
N TYR A 408 8.08 -7.13 1.74
CA TYR A 408 8.36 -6.05 0.77
C TYR A 408 9.76 -6.09 0.15
N GLU A 409 10.70 -6.84 0.75
CA GLU A 409 12.10 -6.88 0.34
C GLU A 409 12.49 -8.25 -0.22
N GLN A 410 12.03 -9.31 0.42
CA GLN A 410 12.22 -10.68 -0.02
C GLN A 410 10.97 -11.19 -0.73
N LEU A 411 10.89 -10.96 -2.04
CA LEU A 411 9.83 -11.49 -2.89
C LEU A 411 9.84 -13.03 -2.86
N PRO A 412 8.66 -13.69 -2.92
CA PRO A 412 8.60 -15.15 -2.95
C PRO A 412 9.16 -15.68 -4.27
N SER A 413 9.75 -16.88 -4.22
CA SER A 413 10.15 -17.62 -5.41
C SER A 413 8.92 -18.09 -6.23
N GLY A 414 7.78 -18.27 -5.56
CA GLY A 414 6.55 -18.80 -6.14
C GLY A 414 6.38 -20.31 -5.96
N ASN A 415 7.39 -21.00 -5.42
CA ASN A 415 7.41 -22.46 -5.26
C ASN A 415 7.14 -22.92 -3.82
N GLU A 416 7.16 -22.04 -2.83
CA GLU A 416 7.12 -22.39 -1.40
C GLU A 416 5.89 -23.24 -1.07
N CYS A 417 4.70 -22.74 -1.41
CA CYS A 417 3.45 -23.49 -1.18
C CYS A 417 3.34 -24.75 -2.04
N LEU A 418 3.93 -24.77 -3.25
CA LEU A 418 3.90 -25.95 -4.12
C LEU A 418 4.75 -27.09 -3.56
N LEU A 419 5.92 -26.75 -3.01
CA LEU A 419 6.79 -27.69 -2.32
C LEU A 419 6.12 -28.18 -1.03
N ALA A 420 5.52 -27.29 -0.25
CA ALA A 420 4.78 -27.67 0.96
C ALA A 420 3.62 -28.63 0.64
N ILE A 421 2.84 -28.36 -0.41
CA ILE A 421 1.81 -29.29 -0.91
C ILE A 421 2.43 -30.62 -1.30
N SER A 422 3.52 -30.62 -2.08
CA SER A 422 4.14 -31.85 -2.59
C SER A 422 4.65 -32.74 -1.44
N THR A 423 5.23 -32.16 -0.40
CA THR A 423 5.67 -32.87 0.81
C THR A 423 4.48 -33.47 1.57
N VAL A 424 3.36 -32.74 1.69
CA VAL A 424 2.13 -33.26 2.31
C VAL A 424 1.51 -34.38 1.46
N GLU A 425 1.47 -34.24 0.13
CA GLU A 425 0.98 -35.27 -0.80
C GLU A 425 1.79 -36.58 -0.69
N GLU A 426 3.11 -36.47 -0.56
CA GLU A 426 4.02 -37.61 -0.39
C GLU A 426 3.74 -38.33 0.94
N TYR A 427 3.66 -37.56 2.04
CA TYR A 427 3.34 -38.11 3.36
C TYR A 427 1.98 -38.83 3.40
N LEU A 428 0.97 -38.23 2.77
CA LEU A 428 -0.38 -38.81 2.70
C LEU A 428 -0.52 -39.92 1.64
N SER A 429 0.48 -40.08 0.76
CA SER A 429 0.37 -40.91 -0.46
C SER A 429 -0.90 -40.62 -1.27
N ARG A 430 -1.33 -39.36 -1.27
CA ARG A 430 -2.57 -38.89 -1.92
C ARG A 430 -2.38 -37.51 -2.51
N LYS A 431 -2.74 -37.35 -3.77
CA LYS A 431 -2.68 -36.06 -4.48
C LYS A 431 -3.86 -35.16 -4.11
N VAL A 432 -3.59 -33.86 -4.02
CA VAL A 432 -4.65 -32.85 -3.84
C VAL A 432 -5.33 -32.59 -5.18
N THR A 433 -6.65 -32.41 -5.16
CA THR A 433 -7.47 -32.16 -6.36
C THR A 433 -7.89 -30.70 -6.48
N SER A 434 -7.71 -29.90 -5.42
CA SER A 434 -7.98 -28.47 -5.39
C SER A 434 -7.13 -27.77 -4.32
N VAL A 435 -7.10 -26.45 -4.35
CA VAL A 435 -6.35 -25.60 -3.39
C VAL A 435 -7.22 -24.43 -2.96
N PHE A 436 -7.08 -23.92 -1.75
CA PHE A 436 -7.67 -22.65 -1.33
C PHE A 436 -6.80 -21.95 -0.28
N CYS A 437 -7.07 -20.68 0.00
CA CYS A 437 -6.28 -19.89 0.94
C CYS A 437 -6.69 -20.18 2.39
N GLY A 438 -5.73 -20.10 3.32
CA GLY A 438 -6.01 -20.22 4.75
C GLY A 438 -6.85 -19.08 5.31
N GLU A 439 -6.70 -17.87 4.76
CA GLU A 439 -7.44 -16.68 5.19
C GLU A 439 -7.81 -15.83 3.96
N MET A 440 -8.97 -15.18 4.01
CA MET A 440 -9.39 -14.20 2.99
C MET A 440 -8.92 -12.78 3.35
N GLY A 441 -7.60 -12.57 3.33
CA GLY A 441 -7.02 -11.27 3.60
C GLY A 441 -5.74 -11.02 2.81
N GLY A 442 -5.62 -9.81 2.26
CA GLY A 442 -4.38 -9.30 1.66
C GLY A 442 -3.73 -10.23 0.63
N ALA A 443 -2.41 -10.39 0.73
CA ALA A 443 -1.61 -11.26 -0.13
C ALA A 443 -2.00 -12.74 -0.05
N ASN A 444 -2.49 -13.20 1.11
CA ASN A 444 -2.90 -14.58 1.34
C ASN A 444 -4.20 -14.94 0.61
N GLY A 445 -5.17 -14.01 0.53
CA GLY A 445 -6.43 -14.22 -0.19
C GLY A 445 -6.24 -14.52 -1.68
N LEU A 446 -5.21 -13.95 -2.32
CA LEU A 446 -4.84 -14.25 -3.72
C LEU A 446 -3.97 -15.51 -3.88
N ARG A 447 -3.38 -16.02 -2.80
CA ARG A 447 -2.40 -17.11 -2.88
C ARG A 447 -3.01 -18.40 -3.39
N GLY A 448 -4.26 -18.68 -3.01
CA GLY A 448 -5.01 -19.84 -3.49
C GLY A 448 -5.06 -19.91 -5.02
N LEU A 449 -5.42 -18.79 -5.68
CA LEU A 449 -5.47 -18.68 -7.14
C LEU A 449 -4.14 -19.01 -7.81
N LEU A 450 -3.06 -18.38 -7.33
CA LEU A 450 -1.73 -18.53 -7.90
C LEU A 450 -1.19 -19.97 -7.76
N VAL A 451 -1.36 -20.56 -6.58
CA VAL A 451 -0.87 -21.91 -6.28
C VAL A 451 -1.70 -22.95 -7.02
N ALA A 452 -3.03 -22.80 -7.05
CA ALA A 452 -3.94 -23.67 -7.79
C ALA A 452 -3.57 -23.73 -9.28
N ALA A 453 -3.39 -22.56 -9.91
CA ALA A 453 -3.00 -22.46 -11.31
C ALA A 453 -1.62 -23.06 -11.60
N SER A 454 -0.64 -22.82 -10.71
CA SER A 454 0.69 -23.41 -10.83
C SER A 454 0.67 -24.94 -10.72
N LYS A 455 -0.20 -25.49 -9.85
CA LYS A 455 -0.42 -26.94 -9.66
C LYS A 455 -1.38 -27.54 -10.70
N GLN A 456 -2.02 -26.71 -11.53
CA GLN A 456 -3.02 -27.08 -12.56
C GLN A 456 -4.28 -27.74 -11.99
N VAL A 457 -4.71 -27.30 -10.80
CA VAL A 457 -5.97 -27.71 -10.15
C VAL A 457 -6.84 -26.46 -9.92
N PRO A 458 -8.17 -26.58 -9.72
CA PRO A 458 -9.01 -25.43 -9.41
C PRO A 458 -8.75 -24.88 -8.00
N CYS A 459 -8.92 -23.57 -7.86
CA CYS A 459 -9.03 -22.91 -6.55
C CYS A 459 -10.45 -23.10 -6.02
N VAL A 460 -10.65 -23.44 -4.75
CA VAL A 460 -12.00 -23.50 -4.16
C VAL A 460 -12.41 -22.09 -3.70
N ASP A 461 -13.66 -21.68 -3.95
CA ASP A 461 -14.22 -20.41 -3.46
C ASP A 461 -14.60 -20.52 -1.97
N CYS A 462 -13.57 -20.60 -1.12
CA CYS A 462 -13.67 -20.61 0.33
C CYS A 462 -12.34 -20.23 1.01
N ASP A 463 -12.39 -19.97 2.31
CA ASP A 463 -11.22 -19.86 3.20
C ASP A 463 -11.57 -20.37 4.62
N ASN A 464 -10.64 -20.34 5.57
CA ASN A 464 -10.92 -20.83 6.93
C ASN A 464 -11.44 -19.76 7.90
N MET A 465 -11.45 -18.47 7.52
CA MET A 465 -11.60 -17.37 8.47
C MET A 465 -12.62 -16.30 8.05
N GLY A 466 -12.90 -16.12 6.75
CA GLY A 466 -13.76 -15.07 6.19
C GLY A 466 -13.16 -13.65 6.24
N ARG A 467 -12.01 -13.50 6.90
CA ARG A 467 -11.18 -12.30 7.04
C ARG A 467 -9.76 -12.73 7.43
N ALA A 468 -8.84 -11.79 7.64
CA ALA A 468 -7.58 -12.11 8.33
C ALA A 468 -7.75 -12.10 9.85
N PHE A 469 -7.08 -13.05 10.50
CA PHE A 469 -6.90 -13.11 11.95
C PHE A 469 -5.44 -13.43 12.30
N PRO A 470 -4.94 -12.97 13.46
CA PRO A 470 -3.51 -13.06 13.73
C PRO A 470 -3.01 -14.47 14.07
N ARG A 471 -3.88 -15.37 14.53
CA ARG A 471 -3.48 -16.68 15.09
C ARG A 471 -4.04 -17.88 14.34
N LEU A 472 -3.31 -19.00 14.34
CA LEU A 472 -3.71 -20.24 13.68
C LEU A 472 -4.91 -20.91 14.36
N ASP A 473 -5.05 -20.83 15.69
CA ASP A 473 -6.19 -21.39 16.43
C ASP A 473 -7.55 -20.75 16.05
N GLN A 474 -7.52 -19.68 15.24
CA GLN A 474 -8.69 -18.98 14.72
C GLN A 474 -9.17 -19.52 13.36
N ASN A 475 -8.47 -20.52 12.79
CA ASN A 475 -8.94 -21.26 11.62
C ASN A 475 -10.17 -22.10 12.01
N LEU A 476 -11.26 -21.97 11.25
CA LEU A 476 -12.51 -22.70 11.52
C LEU A 476 -12.35 -24.23 11.62
N PRO A 477 -11.51 -24.92 10.81
CA PRO A 477 -11.23 -26.34 11.03
C PRO A 477 -10.68 -26.64 12.42
N PHE A 478 -9.78 -25.82 12.96
CA PHE A 478 -9.16 -26.05 14.27
C PHE A 478 -10.11 -25.70 15.42
N ILE A 479 -10.91 -24.63 15.28
CA ILE A 479 -12.01 -24.31 16.19
C ILE A 479 -12.96 -25.52 16.33
N ARG A 480 -13.20 -26.23 15.22
CA ARG A 480 -14.08 -27.41 15.14
C ARG A 480 -13.36 -28.74 15.44
N GLY A 481 -12.15 -28.70 16.00
CA GLY A 481 -11.41 -29.87 16.44
C GLY A 481 -10.84 -30.75 15.33
N GLN A 482 -10.66 -30.23 14.11
CA GLN A 482 -9.92 -30.95 13.07
C GLN A 482 -8.43 -31.00 13.41
N ASN A 483 -7.74 -32.03 12.90
CA ASN A 483 -6.31 -32.21 13.09
C ASN A 483 -5.52 -31.02 12.54
N VAL A 484 -4.43 -30.67 13.24
CA VAL A 484 -3.48 -29.61 12.85
C VAL A 484 -2.28 -30.14 12.06
N THR A 485 -2.22 -31.45 11.84
CA THR A 485 -1.18 -32.13 11.05
C THR A 485 -1.80 -33.12 10.05
N PRO A 486 -1.10 -33.43 8.93
CA PRO A 486 0.23 -32.95 8.55
C PRO A 486 0.24 -31.48 8.12
N THR A 487 1.20 -30.70 8.62
CA THR A 487 1.45 -29.33 8.19
C THR A 487 2.87 -29.21 7.67
N CYS A 488 3.09 -28.54 6.56
CA CYS A 488 4.43 -28.29 6.03
C CYS A 488 4.71 -26.80 5.89
N LEU A 489 5.92 -26.36 6.25
CA LEU A 489 6.44 -25.02 6.05
C LEU A 489 7.66 -25.07 5.13
N CYS A 490 7.72 -24.16 4.14
CA CYS A 490 8.78 -24.11 3.16
C CYS A 490 9.29 -22.67 2.94
N ASP A 491 10.61 -22.53 2.81
CA ASP A 491 11.26 -21.24 2.54
C ASP A 491 11.56 -21.00 1.06
N VAL A 492 12.04 -19.79 0.75
CA VAL A 492 12.38 -19.36 -0.62
C VAL A 492 13.50 -20.18 -1.27
N HIS A 493 14.29 -20.91 -0.48
CA HIS A 493 15.37 -21.77 -0.95
C HIS A 493 14.92 -23.22 -1.16
N GLY A 494 13.65 -23.52 -0.89
CA GLY A 494 13.07 -24.85 -1.03
C GLY A 494 13.33 -25.79 0.14
N ARG A 495 13.79 -25.28 1.30
CA ARG A 495 13.87 -26.10 2.52
C ARG A 495 12.45 -26.30 3.06
N ALA A 496 12.02 -27.55 3.16
CA ALA A 496 10.70 -27.92 3.66
C ALA A 496 10.84 -28.64 5.01
N VAL A 497 9.98 -28.29 5.96
CA VAL A 497 9.85 -28.94 7.27
C VAL A 497 8.42 -29.45 7.42
N LEU A 498 8.26 -30.74 7.69
CA LEU A 498 6.97 -31.39 7.87
C LEU A 498 6.72 -31.64 9.36
N TYR A 499 5.54 -31.25 9.83
CA TYR A 499 5.04 -31.46 11.19
C TYR A 499 3.95 -32.52 11.17
N THR A 500 4.10 -33.53 12.01
CA THR A 500 3.19 -34.69 12.14
C THR A 500 2.61 -34.76 13.54
N GLN A 501 1.63 -35.65 13.74
CA GLN A 501 1.00 -35.89 15.05
C GLN A 501 1.99 -36.33 16.13
N GLU A 502 3.19 -36.80 15.78
CA GLU A 502 4.24 -37.12 16.75
C GLU A 502 4.95 -35.88 17.29
N THR A 503 4.88 -34.77 16.55
CA THR A 503 5.63 -33.52 16.84
C THR A 503 4.77 -32.41 17.41
N VAL A 504 3.47 -32.37 17.10
CA VAL A 504 2.57 -31.26 17.45
C VAL A 504 1.15 -31.80 17.68
N GLN A 505 0.52 -31.40 18.77
CA GLN A 505 -0.81 -31.87 19.17
C GLN A 505 -1.93 -30.85 18.91
N ASP A 506 -1.65 -29.55 19.01
CA ASP A 506 -2.67 -28.51 18.88
C ASP A 506 -2.19 -27.28 18.10
N ALA A 507 -3.13 -26.38 17.79
CA ALA A 507 -2.89 -25.23 16.92
C ALA A 507 -1.96 -24.18 17.56
N HIS A 508 -1.94 -24.09 18.89
CA HIS A 508 -1.08 -23.15 19.60
C HIS A 508 0.38 -23.62 19.55
N GLU A 509 0.62 -24.90 19.86
CA GLU A 509 1.94 -25.52 19.73
C GLU A 509 2.44 -25.48 18.28
N LEU A 510 1.55 -25.72 17.31
CA LEU A 510 1.88 -25.60 15.89
C LEU A 510 2.35 -24.19 15.56
N GLU A 511 1.58 -23.17 15.94
CA GLU A 511 1.93 -21.78 15.66
C GLU A 511 3.27 -21.39 16.28
N GLU A 512 3.49 -21.71 17.55
CA GLU A 512 4.74 -21.38 18.23
C GLU A 512 5.95 -22.01 17.51
N THR A 513 5.79 -23.26 17.07
CA THR A 513 6.83 -24.00 16.34
C THR A 513 7.09 -23.40 14.97
N LEU A 514 6.03 -23.08 14.20
CA LEU A 514 6.14 -22.45 12.90
C LEU A 514 6.77 -21.04 12.99
N ARG A 515 6.41 -20.25 14.01
CA ARG A 515 7.01 -18.92 14.25
C ARG A 515 8.51 -19.02 14.48
N LYS A 516 8.94 -19.99 15.30
CA LYS A 516 10.37 -20.25 15.55
C LYS A 516 11.07 -20.70 14.27
N GLU A 517 10.46 -21.57 13.48
CA GLU A 517 11.09 -22.04 12.24
C GLU A 517 11.20 -20.93 11.17
N CYS A 518 10.19 -20.06 11.06
CA CYS A 518 10.26 -18.86 10.22
C CYS A 518 11.52 -18.01 10.50
N THR A 519 11.97 -17.90 11.76
CA THR A 519 13.21 -17.14 12.07
C THR A 519 14.46 -17.74 11.42
N LYS A 520 14.52 -19.06 11.24
CA LYS A 520 15.62 -19.75 10.56
C LYS A 520 15.48 -19.72 9.04
N MET A 521 14.28 -19.44 8.55
CA MET A 521 13.91 -19.36 7.13
C MET A 521 14.00 -17.95 6.54
N GLY A 522 14.53 -16.97 7.30
CA GLY A 522 14.61 -15.57 6.85
C GLY A 522 13.35 -14.76 7.16
N LEU A 523 12.63 -15.12 8.23
CA LEU A 523 11.39 -14.51 8.72
C LEU A 523 10.17 -14.67 7.81
N ARG A 524 10.19 -15.64 6.89
CA ARG A 524 9.09 -15.90 5.97
C ARG A 524 9.07 -17.36 5.49
N GLY A 525 7.88 -17.92 5.33
CA GLY A 525 7.68 -19.23 4.73
C GLY A 525 6.27 -19.40 4.15
N GLY A 526 6.17 -20.15 3.06
CA GLY A 526 4.89 -20.63 2.55
C GLY A 526 4.52 -21.95 3.22
N PHE A 527 3.26 -22.11 3.60
CA PHE A 527 2.79 -23.32 4.28
C PHE A 527 1.72 -24.07 3.48
N CYS A 528 1.56 -25.35 3.83
CA CYS A 528 0.37 -26.15 3.57
C CYS A 528 -0.15 -26.68 4.91
N LEU A 529 -1.35 -26.29 5.33
CA LEU A 529 -2.05 -26.89 6.48
C LEU A 529 -2.68 -28.23 6.07
N PRO A 530 -3.24 -29.03 7.01
CA PRO A 530 -3.81 -30.33 6.69
C PRO A 530 -4.90 -30.24 5.63
N PRO A 531 -4.79 -30.96 4.50
CA PRO A 531 -5.80 -30.92 3.46
C PRO A 531 -7.15 -31.45 3.95
N LEU A 532 -8.24 -30.88 3.43
CA LEU A 532 -9.60 -31.26 3.78
C LEU A 532 -10.24 -32.09 2.67
N THR A 533 -11.01 -33.10 3.03
CA THR A 533 -11.92 -33.78 2.10
C THR A 533 -13.05 -32.84 1.67
N GLY A 534 -13.74 -33.15 0.56
CA GLY A 534 -14.89 -32.36 0.11
C GLY A 534 -15.97 -32.17 1.20
N ASP A 535 -16.26 -33.22 1.98
CA ASP A 535 -17.21 -33.14 3.11
C ASP A 535 -16.71 -32.20 4.22
N GLN A 536 -15.42 -32.23 4.52
CA GLN A 536 -14.82 -31.34 5.51
C GLN A 536 -14.81 -29.88 5.03
N VAL A 537 -14.56 -29.63 3.74
CA VAL A 537 -14.68 -28.28 3.16
C VAL A 537 -16.10 -27.75 3.35
N GLN A 538 -17.12 -28.57 3.10
CA GLN A 538 -18.51 -28.18 3.31
C GLN A 538 -18.83 -27.78 4.76
N LYS A 539 -18.24 -28.48 5.74
CA LYS A 539 -18.57 -28.30 7.16
C LYS A 539 -17.71 -27.27 7.89
N TYR A 540 -16.47 -27.09 7.46
CA TYR A 540 -15.43 -26.45 8.27
C TYR A 540 -14.74 -25.26 7.61
N THR A 541 -15.31 -24.70 6.55
CA THR A 541 -14.78 -23.50 5.88
C THR A 541 -15.83 -22.39 5.80
N VAL A 542 -15.39 -21.16 5.55
CA VAL A 542 -16.22 -20.03 5.16
C VAL A 542 -16.38 -20.07 3.65
N HIS A 543 -17.60 -20.27 3.16
CA HIS A 543 -17.86 -20.37 1.73
C HIS A 543 -17.98 -18.98 1.09
N HIS A 544 -17.66 -18.92 -0.20
CA HIS A 544 -17.90 -17.76 -1.07
C HIS A 544 -17.14 -16.48 -0.72
N SER A 545 -16.06 -16.59 0.06
CA SER A 545 -15.24 -15.45 0.44
C SER A 545 -14.45 -14.87 -0.74
N LEU A 546 -14.09 -15.67 -1.75
CA LEU A 546 -13.45 -15.17 -2.97
C LEU A 546 -14.48 -14.47 -3.88
N SER A 547 -15.70 -15.01 -3.97
CA SER A 547 -16.83 -14.33 -4.61
C SER A 547 -17.12 -12.97 -3.96
N LEU A 548 -17.13 -12.90 -2.62
CA LEU A 548 -17.31 -11.63 -1.89
C LEU A 548 -16.21 -10.62 -2.25
N ALA A 549 -14.94 -11.05 -2.24
CA ALA A 549 -13.83 -10.20 -2.65
C ALA A 549 -14.04 -9.64 -4.08
N TRP A 550 -14.50 -10.48 -5.00
CA TRP A 550 -14.80 -10.05 -6.36
C TRP A 550 -15.94 -9.01 -6.43
N PHE A 551 -17.02 -9.18 -5.67
CA PHE A 551 -18.12 -8.20 -5.64
C PHE A 551 -17.71 -6.86 -5.05
N LEU A 552 -16.86 -6.85 -4.01
CA LEU A 552 -16.28 -5.63 -3.45
C LEU A 552 -15.43 -4.89 -4.49
N GLY A 553 -14.58 -5.62 -5.22
CA GLY A 553 -13.81 -5.07 -6.34
C GLY A 553 -14.71 -4.51 -7.45
N LYS A 554 -15.72 -5.27 -7.88
CA LYS A 554 -16.68 -4.80 -8.87
C LYS A 554 -17.35 -3.50 -8.44
N ALA A 555 -17.73 -3.38 -7.17
CA ALA A 555 -18.33 -2.16 -6.64
C ALA A 555 -17.38 -0.96 -6.71
N LYS A 556 -16.10 -1.14 -6.34
CA LYS A 556 -15.04 -0.12 -6.43
C LYS A 556 -14.84 0.40 -7.85
N PHE A 557 -14.79 -0.51 -8.84
CA PHE A 557 -14.46 -0.14 -10.23
C PHE A 557 -15.68 0.21 -11.09
N SER A 558 -16.90 -0.05 -10.61
CA SER A 558 -18.13 0.33 -11.33
C SER A 558 -18.74 1.66 -10.85
N HIS A 559 -18.12 2.32 -9.87
CA HIS A 559 -18.59 3.60 -9.30
C HIS A 559 -17.44 4.61 -9.26
N HIS A 560 -17.73 5.88 -9.52
CA HIS A 560 -16.72 6.95 -9.54
C HIS A 560 -16.81 7.89 -8.33
N ASN A 561 -18.02 8.35 -7.96
CA ASN A 561 -18.18 9.40 -6.94
C ASN A 561 -18.52 8.86 -5.53
N ASN A 562 -19.11 7.65 -5.45
CA ASN A 562 -19.59 7.05 -4.19
C ASN A 562 -18.97 5.67 -3.96
N VAL A 563 -17.69 5.53 -4.29
CA VAL A 563 -16.97 4.25 -4.27
C VAL A 563 -17.13 3.56 -2.91
N ILE A 564 -16.81 4.28 -1.83
CA ILE A 564 -16.76 3.71 -0.48
C ILE A 564 -18.15 3.21 -0.05
N GLN A 565 -19.19 3.97 -0.38
CA GLN A 565 -20.59 3.59 -0.15
C GLN A 565 -20.97 2.33 -0.94
N ALA A 566 -20.60 2.25 -2.21
CA ALA A 566 -20.88 1.09 -3.05
C ALA A 566 -20.17 -0.17 -2.52
N VAL A 567 -18.91 -0.04 -2.07
CA VAL A 567 -18.14 -1.13 -1.48
C VAL A 567 -18.76 -1.59 -0.16
N ALA A 568 -19.15 -0.66 0.71
CA ALA A 568 -19.85 -0.99 1.96
C ALA A 568 -21.16 -1.76 1.68
N GLN A 569 -21.96 -1.30 0.71
CA GLN A 569 -23.20 -1.98 0.32
C GLN A 569 -22.96 -3.37 -0.26
N ALA A 570 -21.95 -3.54 -1.12
CA ALA A 570 -21.60 -4.84 -1.69
C ALA A 570 -21.12 -5.84 -0.63
N GLY A 571 -20.51 -5.34 0.46
CA GLY A 571 -20.13 -6.15 1.63
C GLY A 571 -21.23 -6.31 2.68
N HIS A 572 -22.45 -5.83 2.43
CA HIS A 572 -23.54 -5.76 3.42
C HIS A 572 -23.13 -5.04 4.71
N GLY A 573 -22.20 -4.10 4.59
CA GLY A 573 -21.61 -3.34 5.67
C GLY A 573 -22.16 -1.91 5.78
N GLN A 574 -21.56 -1.15 6.69
CA GLN A 574 -21.85 0.26 6.90
C GLN A 574 -20.57 1.09 7.01
N ILE A 575 -20.69 2.38 6.74
CA ILE A 575 -19.64 3.36 6.98
C ILE A 575 -19.86 3.94 8.39
N VAL A 576 -18.95 3.69 9.32
CA VAL A 576 -19.04 4.23 10.69
C VAL A 576 -18.35 5.59 10.82
N VAL A 577 -17.39 5.87 9.93
CA VAL A 577 -16.78 7.20 9.74
C VAL A 577 -16.70 7.46 8.25
N ALA A 578 -17.42 8.48 7.79
CA ALA A 578 -17.47 8.86 6.39
C ALA A 578 -16.34 9.79 5.97
N ASP A 579 -15.74 10.52 6.91
CA ASP A 579 -14.57 11.35 6.67
C ASP A 579 -13.88 11.64 8.02
N GLY A 580 -12.63 11.21 8.16
CA GLY A 580 -11.83 11.41 9.36
C GLY A 580 -10.37 11.59 9.03
N LYS A 581 -9.64 12.32 9.88
CA LYS A 581 -8.19 12.54 9.76
C LYS A 581 -7.45 11.70 10.78
N VAL A 582 -6.52 10.86 10.34
CA VAL A 582 -5.65 10.15 11.29
C VAL A 582 -4.74 11.16 11.99
N VAL A 583 -4.81 11.20 13.32
CA VAL A 583 -4.04 12.14 14.16
C VAL A 583 -3.03 11.46 15.08
N SER A 584 -3.08 10.13 15.19
CA SER A 584 -2.03 9.37 15.87
C SER A 584 -2.00 7.94 15.37
N VAL A 585 -0.81 7.35 15.32
CA VAL A 585 -0.61 5.92 15.06
C VAL A 585 0.50 5.44 15.98
N GLU A 586 0.16 4.60 16.94
CA GLU A 586 1.12 3.96 17.84
C GLU A 586 1.30 2.49 17.46
N ARG A 587 2.55 2.03 17.38
CA ARG A 587 2.90 0.65 16.99
C ARG A 587 3.99 0.11 17.88
N ASN A 588 3.72 -1.04 18.49
CA ASN A 588 4.67 -1.81 19.26
C ASN A 588 4.71 -3.24 18.72
N THR A 589 5.90 -3.78 18.47
CA THR A 589 6.05 -5.18 18.03
C THR A 589 6.52 -6.03 19.19
N GLY A 590 5.82 -7.13 19.47
CA GLY A 590 6.13 -8.03 20.58
C GLY A 590 5.43 -9.38 20.40
N ALA A 591 6.05 -10.45 20.91
CA ALA A 591 5.52 -11.82 20.82
C ALA A 591 5.11 -12.28 19.41
N GLY A 592 5.78 -11.76 18.36
CA GLY A 592 5.47 -12.10 16.97
C GLY A 592 4.35 -11.29 16.31
N PHE A 593 3.77 -10.32 17.03
CA PHE A 593 2.67 -9.48 16.55
C PHE A 593 3.01 -7.99 16.57
N ALA A 594 2.45 -7.22 15.64
CA ALA A 594 2.38 -5.77 15.73
C ALA A 594 1.08 -5.38 16.43
N ARG A 595 1.17 -4.71 17.58
CA ARG A 595 0.04 -4.23 18.39
C ARG A 595 0.07 -2.72 18.51
N GLY A 596 -1.10 -2.11 18.55
CA GLY A 596 -1.19 -0.67 18.69
C GLY A 596 -2.59 -0.14 18.47
N HIS A 597 -2.68 1.16 18.25
CA HIS A 597 -3.93 1.82 17.95
C HIS A 597 -3.73 2.98 16.96
N VAL A 598 -4.80 3.27 16.22
CA VAL A 598 -4.93 4.43 15.34
C VAL A 598 -5.97 5.36 15.95
N ILE A 599 -5.67 6.66 16.03
CA ILE A 599 -6.63 7.69 16.43
C ILE A 599 -7.05 8.48 15.21
N VAL A 600 -8.35 8.53 14.95
CA VAL A 600 -8.98 9.28 13.86
C VAL A 600 -9.84 10.40 14.44
N ASP A 601 -9.52 11.63 14.08
CA ASP A 601 -10.32 12.82 14.37
C ASP A 601 -11.49 12.92 13.39
N VAL A 602 -12.70 12.96 13.94
CA VAL A 602 -13.96 13.10 13.22
C VAL A 602 -14.68 14.32 13.79
N GLU A 603 -14.50 15.47 13.16
CA GLU A 603 -15.10 16.75 13.57
C GLU A 603 -14.85 17.09 15.05
N GLY A 604 -13.64 16.82 15.56
CA GLY A 604 -13.25 17.06 16.95
C GLY A 604 -13.51 15.89 17.89
N ARG A 605 -14.12 14.80 17.43
CA ARG A 605 -14.32 13.57 18.20
C ARG A 605 -13.26 12.52 17.82
N MET A 606 -12.68 11.87 18.83
CA MET A 606 -11.61 10.89 18.61
C MET A 606 -12.15 9.46 18.55
N LEU A 607 -12.06 8.85 17.38
CA LEU A 607 -12.24 7.41 17.20
C LEU A 607 -10.91 6.70 17.43
N THR A 608 -10.89 5.72 18.32
CA THR A 608 -9.75 4.82 18.52
C THR A 608 -10.02 3.48 17.85
N ILE A 609 -9.07 3.02 17.05
CA ILE A 609 -9.08 1.69 16.42
C ILE A 609 -7.89 0.90 16.93
N ASP A 610 -8.16 -0.12 17.75
CA ASP A 610 -7.14 -1.02 18.29
C ASP A 610 -6.84 -2.15 17.29
N PHE A 611 -5.57 -2.54 17.14
CA PHE A 611 -5.16 -3.61 16.23
C PHE A 611 -4.11 -4.55 16.83
N GLN A 612 -4.13 -5.81 16.36
CA GLN A 612 -3.06 -6.79 16.50
C GLN A 612 -2.85 -7.45 15.13
N ASN A 613 -1.90 -6.95 14.34
CA ASN A 613 -1.76 -7.14 12.88
C ASN A 613 -2.99 -6.67 12.08
N GLU A 614 -4.19 -7.05 12.50
CA GLU A 614 -5.48 -6.66 11.95
C GLU A 614 -6.26 -5.77 12.93
N ASN A 615 -7.15 -4.92 12.41
CA ASN A 615 -8.04 -4.07 13.21
C ASN A 615 -9.06 -4.95 13.98
N LEU A 616 -9.19 -4.69 15.28
CA LEU A 616 -9.95 -5.52 16.21
C LEU A 616 -11.17 -4.81 16.80
N VAL A 617 -11.03 -3.56 17.22
CA VAL A 617 -12.09 -2.81 17.92
C VAL A 617 -12.05 -1.36 17.46
N ALA A 618 -13.22 -0.78 17.14
CA ALA A 618 -13.39 0.63 16.83
C ALA A 618 -14.34 1.27 17.85
N ARG A 619 -13.91 2.34 18.52
CA ARG A 619 -14.68 2.99 19.60
C ARG A 619 -14.50 4.50 19.65
N PHE A 620 -15.59 5.21 19.94
CA PHE A 620 -15.54 6.60 20.38
C PHE A 620 -15.50 6.62 21.90
N GLU A 621 -14.38 7.03 22.48
CA GLU A 621 -14.17 6.94 23.94
C GLU A 621 -14.44 5.50 24.43
N ASP A 622 -15.48 5.31 25.24
CA ASP A 622 -15.90 4.00 25.76
C ASP A 622 -17.02 3.33 24.94
N ASN A 623 -17.59 4.03 23.95
CA ASN A 623 -18.67 3.50 23.12
C ASN A 623 -18.12 2.70 21.93
N ILE A 624 -18.31 1.38 21.97
CA ILE A 624 -17.86 0.44 20.93
C ILE A 624 -18.81 0.51 19.73
N LEU A 625 -18.27 0.88 18.57
CA LEU A 625 -19.02 0.90 17.31
C LEU A 625 -19.00 -0.47 16.62
N ALA A 626 -17.87 -1.15 16.70
CA ALA A 626 -17.67 -2.48 16.15
C ALA A 626 -16.51 -3.18 16.86
N SER A 627 -16.61 -4.50 16.93
CA SER A 627 -15.53 -5.36 17.42
C SER A 627 -15.50 -6.68 16.66
N VAL A 628 -14.36 -7.35 16.71
CA VAL A 628 -14.19 -8.71 16.20
C VAL A 628 -15.29 -9.66 16.72
N PRO A 629 -15.78 -10.59 15.88
CA PRO A 629 -15.22 -10.99 14.58
C PRO A 629 -15.58 -10.10 13.38
N ASP A 630 -16.40 -9.06 13.53
CA ASP A 630 -16.77 -8.19 12.40
C ASP A 630 -15.54 -7.51 11.79
N LEU A 631 -15.61 -7.29 10.48
CA LEU A 631 -14.50 -6.79 9.68
C LEU A 631 -14.43 -5.27 9.81
N ILE A 632 -13.34 -4.76 10.38
CA ILE A 632 -13.08 -3.32 10.52
C ILE A 632 -11.96 -2.96 9.54
N THR A 633 -12.23 -2.06 8.61
CA THR A 633 -11.26 -1.69 7.57
C THR A 633 -11.22 -0.18 7.36
N LEU A 634 -10.01 0.34 7.16
CA LEU A 634 -9.78 1.75 6.84
C LEU A 634 -9.60 1.87 5.34
N VAL A 635 -10.24 2.87 4.74
CA VAL A 635 -10.18 3.15 3.31
C VAL A 635 -9.77 4.60 3.12
N GLU A 636 -8.78 4.88 2.27
CA GLU A 636 -8.35 6.25 1.99
C GLU A 636 -9.42 6.98 1.15
N GLN A 637 -9.73 8.23 1.51
CA GLN A 637 -10.89 8.97 0.98
C GLN A 637 -10.84 9.22 -0.53
N ASP A 638 -9.71 9.72 -1.02
CA ASP A 638 -9.59 10.21 -2.39
C ASP A 638 -9.53 9.06 -3.40
N SER A 639 -8.76 8.03 -3.07
CA SER A 639 -8.48 6.87 -3.90
C SER A 639 -9.47 5.74 -3.66
N GLY A 640 -10.12 5.68 -2.50
CA GLY A 640 -10.96 4.55 -2.09
C GLY A 640 -10.18 3.24 -1.89
N GLU A 641 -8.86 3.30 -1.71
CA GLU A 641 -8.00 2.14 -1.49
C GLU A 641 -7.98 1.69 -0.02
N PRO A 642 -8.00 0.38 0.27
CA PRO A 642 -7.86 -0.12 1.64
C PRO A 642 -6.47 0.17 2.20
N LEU A 643 -6.40 0.55 3.48
CA LEU A 643 -5.17 0.81 4.21
C LEU A 643 -4.85 -0.34 5.17
N SER A 644 -3.62 -0.84 5.09
CA SER A 644 -3.09 -1.80 6.06
C SER A 644 -2.67 -1.13 7.37
N THR A 645 -2.61 -1.89 8.46
CA THR A 645 -2.09 -1.41 9.75
C THR A 645 -0.62 -0.97 9.66
N GLU A 646 0.10 -1.41 8.63
CA GLU A 646 1.48 -1.00 8.33
C GLU A 646 1.58 0.28 7.51
N THR A 647 0.55 0.59 6.70
CA THR A 647 0.57 1.72 5.75
C THR A 647 -0.20 2.94 6.24
N VAL A 648 -1.15 2.78 7.18
CA VAL A 648 -1.88 3.89 7.79
C VAL A 648 -0.93 4.88 8.49
N LYS A 649 -1.15 6.18 8.34
CA LYS A 649 -0.26 7.22 8.89
C LYS A 649 -1.03 8.41 9.38
N TYR A 650 -0.36 9.20 10.20
CA TYR A 650 -0.78 10.56 10.50
C TYR A 650 -1.11 11.32 9.21
N GLY A 651 -2.21 12.07 9.23
CA GLY A 651 -2.63 12.98 8.16
C GLY A 651 -3.50 12.31 7.10
N CYS A 652 -3.51 10.98 7.02
CA CYS A 652 -4.39 10.26 6.10
C CYS A 652 -5.85 10.63 6.33
N ARG A 653 -6.56 11.01 5.26
CA ARG A 653 -8.02 11.13 5.24
C ARG A 653 -8.60 9.76 4.98
N VAL A 654 -9.43 9.26 5.91
CA VAL A 654 -9.92 7.89 5.89
C VAL A 654 -11.44 7.83 6.08
N SER A 655 -12.06 6.82 5.48
CA SER A 655 -13.33 6.25 5.89
C SER A 655 -13.07 4.99 6.72
N VAL A 656 -13.96 4.69 7.66
CA VAL A 656 -13.93 3.42 8.41
C VAL A 656 -15.19 2.64 8.07
N LEU A 657 -15.00 1.45 7.52
CA LEU A 657 -16.09 0.55 7.14
C LEU A 657 -16.13 -0.61 8.12
N VAL A 658 -17.35 -1.07 8.39
CA VAL A 658 -17.63 -2.27 9.17
C VAL A 658 -18.46 -3.20 8.30
N LEU A 659 -17.97 -4.42 8.08
CA LEU A 659 -18.68 -5.48 7.37
C LEU A 659 -19.00 -6.63 8.34
N PRO A 660 -20.14 -7.32 8.18
CA PRO A 660 -20.54 -8.39 9.09
C PRO A 660 -19.59 -9.58 8.96
N ALA A 661 -19.26 -10.18 10.10
CA ALA A 661 -18.58 -11.46 10.15
C ALA A 661 -19.44 -12.56 9.54
N SER A 662 -18.77 -13.57 8.97
CA SER A 662 -19.41 -14.82 8.56
C SER A 662 -20.25 -15.40 9.71
N GLU A 663 -21.40 -15.98 9.38
CA GLU A 663 -22.24 -16.70 10.34
C GLU A 663 -21.45 -17.81 11.06
N THR A 664 -20.59 -18.54 10.33
CA THR A 664 -19.78 -19.63 10.91
C THR A 664 -18.78 -19.14 11.96
N MET A 665 -18.31 -17.90 11.83
CA MET A 665 -17.36 -17.24 12.73
C MET A 665 -18.03 -16.49 13.88
N SER A 666 -19.36 -16.34 13.82
CA SER A 666 -20.16 -15.63 14.84
C SER A 666 -20.85 -16.58 15.83
N THR A 667 -20.60 -17.88 15.74
CA THR A 667 -21.16 -18.89 16.65
C THR A 667 -20.53 -18.79 18.04
N GLN A 668 -21.26 -19.20 19.09
CA GLN A 668 -20.75 -19.21 20.47
C GLN A 668 -19.46 -20.03 20.65
N GLU A 669 -19.27 -21.05 19.82
CA GLU A 669 -18.03 -21.83 19.79
C GLU A 669 -16.88 -21.03 19.20
N ALA A 670 -17.08 -20.41 18.03
CA ALA A 670 -16.06 -19.61 17.37
C ALA A 670 -15.67 -18.36 18.19
N LEU A 671 -16.64 -17.70 18.83
CA LEU A 671 -16.41 -16.50 19.64
C LEU A 671 -15.45 -16.70 20.81
N LYS A 672 -15.22 -17.95 21.26
CA LYS A 672 -14.17 -18.26 22.24
C LYS A 672 -12.76 -17.99 21.72
N TYR A 673 -12.57 -18.03 20.41
CA TYR A 673 -11.28 -17.87 19.73
C TYR A 673 -11.18 -16.53 18.99
N VAL A 674 -12.28 -16.04 18.43
CA VAL A 674 -12.32 -14.84 17.58
C VAL A 674 -13.11 -13.67 18.15
N GLY A 675 -13.81 -13.86 19.27
CA GLY A 675 -14.56 -12.78 19.93
C GLY A 675 -13.64 -11.85 20.75
N PRO A 676 -14.16 -10.72 21.24
CA PRO A 676 -13.35 -9.69 21.90
C PRO A 676 -12.59 -10.19 23.12
N ARG A 677 -13.21 -11.06 23.94
CA ARG A 677 -12.56 -11.65 25.12
C ARG A 677 -11.33 -12.50 24.77
N ALA A 678 -11.31 -13.14 23.60
CA ALA A 678 -10.16 -13.91 23.13
C ALA A 678 -8.92 -13.03 22.83
N PHE A 679 -9.13 -11.72 22.68
CA PHE A 679 -8.09 -10.72 22.51
C PHE A 679 -7.83 -9.90 23.78
N GLY A 680 -8.47 -10.25 24.90
CA GLY A 680 -8.29 -9.57 26.18
C GLY A 680 -9.17 -8.35 26.41
N TYR A 681 -10.19 -8.12 25.57
CA TYR A 681 -11.15 -7.05 25.80
C TYR A 681 -12.27 -7.50 26.76
N ASP A 682 -12.62 -6.65 27.72
CA ASP A 682 -13.65 -6.95 28.72
C ASP A 682 -15.06 -6.53 28.25
N HIS A 683 -15.50 -7.10 27.13
CA HIS A 683 -16.89 -6.97 26.66
C HIS A 683 -17.29 -8.18 25.82
N ASP A 684 -18.59 -8.43 25.72
CA ASP A 684 -19.14 -9.46 24.86
C ASP A 684 -19.35 -8.94 23.43
N TYR A 685 -19.31 -9.86 22.46
CA TYR A 685 -19.57 -9.51 21.07
C TYR A 685 -21.05 -9.14 20.86
N ILE A 686 -21.30 -7.96 20.31
CA ILE A 686 -22.62 -7.47 19.93
C ILE A 686 -22.60 -7.20 18.42
N PRO A 687 -23.36 -7.95 17.61
CA PRO A 687 -23.41 -7.74 16.17
C PRO A 687 -23.99 -6.34 15.86
N PRO A 688 -23.24 -5.45 15.19
CA PRO A 688 -23.73 -4.13 14.81
C PRO A 688 -24.58 -4.18 13.53
N LEU A 689 -24.58 -5.31 12.81
CA LEU A 689 -25.10 -5.45 11.45
C LEU A 689 -25.96 -6.70 11.28
N HIS A 690 -26.91 -6.62 10.36
CA HIS A 690 -27.64 -7.78 9.86
C HIS A 690 -26.71 -8.65 9.00
N ARG A 691 -26.86 -9.98 9.08
CA ARG A 691 -26.05 -10.93 8.31
C ARG A 691 -26.89 -11.51 7.19
N ASP A 692 -26.62 -11.06 5.97
CA ASP A 692 -27.17 -11.68 4.78
C ASP A 692 -26.17 -12.72 4.24
N PRO A 693 -26.65 -13.89 3.77
CA PRO A 693 -25.78 -14.87 3.12
C PRO A 693 -25.03 -14.25 1.94
N VAL A 694 -23.74 -14.52 1.85
CA VAL A 694 -22.92 -14.11 0.71
C VAL A 694 -23.42 -14.85 -0.52
N LYS A 695 -23.83 -14.11 -1.54
CA LYS A 695 -24.15 -14.69 -2.86
C LYS A 695 -22.86 -14.97 -3.59
N SER A 696 -22.75 -16.16 -4.18
CA SER A 696 -21.60 -16.52 -5.00
C SER A 696 -21.71 -15.93 -6.41
N VAL A 697 -20.59 -15.88 -7.14
CA VAL A 697 -20.64 -15.51 -8.58
C VAL A 697 -21.51 -16.46 -9.40
N TRP A 698 -21.64 -17.72 -8.97
CA TRP A 698 -22.53 -18.69 -9.60
C TRP A 698 -24.00 -18.34 -9.37
N ASP A 699 -24.39 -17.98 -8.15
CA ASP A 699 -25.78 -17.65 -7.82
C ASP A 699 -26.31 -16.46 -8.62
N VAL A 700 -25.41 -15.53 -8.97
CA VAL A 700 -25.77 -14.29 -9.66
C VAL A 700 -25.67 -14.41 -11.17
N TYR A 701 -24.67 -15.12 -11.69
CA TYR A 701 -24.32 -15.08 -13.12
C TYR A 701 -24.37 -16.44 -13.82
N TYR A 702 -24.40 -17.54 -13.09
CA TYR A 702 -24.36 -18.87 -13.68
C TYR A 702 -25.77 -19.45 -13.81
N ASN A 703 -26.43 -19.15 -14.93
CA ASN A 703 -27.71 -19.73 -15.29
C ASN A 703 -27.53 -21.16 -15.82
N LYS A 704 -27.49 -22.17 -14.94
CA LYS A 704 -27.76 -23.55 -15.36
C LYS A 704 -29.28 -23.77 -15.37
N PRO A 705 -29.91 -24.26 -16.45
CA PRO A 705 -31.28 -24.77 -16.36
C PRO A 705 -31.31 -25.86 -15.30
N SER A 706 -32.33 -25.82 -14.43
CA SER A 706 -32.51 -26.74 -13.31
C SER A 706 -32.55 -28.19 -13.80
N MET A 707 -31.40 -28.86 -13.82
CA MET A 707 -31.37 -30.31 -13.85
C MET A 707 -31.71 -30.77 -12.44
N SER A 708 -32.96 -31.19 -12.27
CA SER A 708 -33.33 -32.08 -11.19
C SER A 708 -32.30 -33.21 -11.12
N TYR A 709 -31.61 -33.36 -9.99
CA TYR A 709 -30.80 -34.54 -9.72
C TYR A 709 -31.72 -35.77 -9.73
N SER A 710 -31.91 -36.39 -10.89
CA SER A 710 -32.38 -37.76 -10.99
C SER A 710 -31.16 -38.68 -10.89
N ASN A 711 -31.11 -39.46 -9.82
CA ASN A 711 -30.15 -40.52 -9.47
C ASN A 711 -29.73 -41.45 -10.65
N SER A 712 -28.98 -40.97 -11.64
CA SER A 712 -28.58 -41.79 -12.78
C SER A 712 -27.11 -41.68 -13.21
N ILE A 713 -26.29 -40.89 -12.52
CA ILE A 713 -24.85 -40.83 -12.77
C ILE A 713 -24.10 -41.40 -11.55
N MET A 714 -24.29 -42.70 -11.29
CA MET A 714 -23.47 -43.46 -10.34
C MET A 714 -22.68 -44.62 -11.00
N ASN A 715 -22.79 -44.83 -12.32
CA ASN A 715 -22.24 -46.06 -12.93
C ASN A 715 -21.09 -45.91 -13.95
N ASP A 716 -20.67 -44.71 -14.36
CA ASP A 716 -19.69 -44.59 -15.47
C ASP A 716 -18.29 -44.08 -15.10
N ARG A 717 -17.86 -44.24 -13.84
CA ARG A 717 -16.43 -44.02 -13.46
C ARG A 717 -15.86 -45.12 -12.56
N ALA A 718 -16.22 -46.36 -12.86
CA ALA A 718 -15.50 -47.54 -12.40
C ALA A 718 -15.16 -48.41 -13.62
N ASN A 719 -14.10 -48.01 -14.34
CA ASN A 719 -13.25 -48.87 -15.17
C ASN A 719 -11.90 -48.20 -15.36
#